data_AF-A0A661YVU5-F1
#
_entry.id   AF-A0A661YVU5-F1
#
_cell.length_a   1.000
_cell.length_b   1.000
_cell.length_c   1.000
_cell.angle_alpha   90.00
_cell.angle_beta   90.00
_cell.angle_gamma   90.00
#
_symmetry.space_group_name_H-M   'P 1'
#
loop_
_entity.id
_entity.type
_entity.pdbx_description
1 polymer ?
#
loop_
_entity_poly.entity_id
_entity_poly.type
_entity_poly.pdbx_seq_one_letter_code
_entity_poly.pdbx_strand_id
1 'polypeptide(L)'
;MTENKPLDQLLGDLQERAKELNCLYKTQEILNEPNIGIEQACYGLLMSIPPGWQYPDICEVEIKISQGTYKTFGFKDSKWTLTADIQAQERSFGQIKVIYNEIRPKAYDGPFLKEELKLINSIAESLGLFLLHLELKKVFEKDAKSELENKKSDWKIILDMLSHTDPKLLIRLSRKMINTLCWTNICGAEKLLDSFSPSFKSKNESIKESNAPFERVADNDLIALSYEVFELASKNIERDDILNYINKWITEDRSVFLTEKLENMGSSLEDISNAVERFFHLGPQASELSEQRDKSLRIALITRLLTNHTEYIDVAKNHLSINHFNALIHRIIYPLNSHGKIGGKGAGLFLAQQILQEESTKNTNLKDIKTPKTWYIASDGLLNFMSYNSLEDILEQKYKEIGLIRQEYPYVIHVFKNSSFSPEILKGLNLALDDFGEVPLVIRSSSLLEDRVGASFAGKYKSLFIPNIGSKEERLSALTDAIAEVYASIFGPDPIEYRVQNKLLDYHEEMGILIQEVVGNQVGPYFFPAFAGVGFSHNNYPWSSRIKQKDGLLRIVPGLGTRAVDRTSNDYPIILAPGQPNLRVNSTSEEIIKYTSRYIDVINTEKGDFETIEINTLLNEYGNLYPEISKLVSVVNADRIIPAKTFDLDFKEKDYLFTFDSLIKKTKFISQIKAVLNILEEKYKLPVDIEFAHNGKYLYLLQCRAQSQSSVSKPIPIPVDIPIEKRVFSAKRYITNGLISKQTHIVYVDPSEYGQLTDYQSMLNVGTAIGRLNQLLPKRKFILMGPGRWGSRGDIKLGVNVSYSDINNCSMLIEIARKKNDYTPDLSFGTHFFQDLVEANIRYLPLYPDEDKCIFNESILTETESIFTDLLPEYTALCNVIKVIDIPKIFDGNILNIAMNATQEKALAYVSGE
;
A
#
# COMPACT_ATOMS: atom_id res chain seq x y z
N MET A 1 39.70 29.73 -13.10
CA MET A 1 38.66 30.72 -12.72
C MET A 1 37.70 30.82 -13.89
N THR A 2 36.70 29.95 -13.87
CA THR A 2 35.64 29.72 -14.87
C THR A 2 34.71 28.73 -14.17
N GLU A 3 33.44 28.96 -13.86
CA GLU A 3 32.59 30.14 -13.71
C GLU A 3 31.33 29.55 -13.03
N ASN A 4 30.94 29.97 -11.82
CA ASN A 4 29.80 29.45 -11.03
C ASN A 4 28.40 29.66 -11.67
N LYS A 5 28.33 29.86 -12.98
CA LYS A 5 27.14 30.32 -13.73
C LYS A 5 25.88 29.45 -13.57
N PRO A 6 25.91 28.11 -13.40
CA PRO A 6 24.67 27.32 -13.32
C PRO A 6 23.91 27.53 -12.00
N LEU A 7 24.62 27.62 -10.88
CA LEU A 7 24.00 27.72 -9.54
C LEU A 7 23.44 29.13 -9.29
N ASP A 8 24.16 30.16 -9.72
CA ASP A 8 23.71 31.55 -9.62
C ASP A 8 22.49 31.80 -10.52
N GLN A 9 22.43 31.15 -11.70
CA GLN A 9 21.28 31.20 -12.60
C GLN A 9 20.06 30.49 -12.02
N LEU A 10 20.26 29.33 -11.36
CA LEU A 10 19.19 28.55 -10.75
C LEU A 10 18.65 29.21 -9.46
N LEU A 11 19.52 29.84 -8.66
CA LEU A 11 19.13 30.71 -7.54
C LEU A 11 18.37 31.95 -8.02
N GLY A 12 18.80 32.54 -9.14
CA GLY A 12 18.07 33.62 -9.81
C GLY A 12 16.67 33.19 -10.23
N ASP A 13 16.52 32.07 -10.92
CA ASP A 13 15.23 31.54 -11.39
C ASP A 13 14.29 31.21 -10.21
N LEU A 14 14.82 30.68 -9.10
CA LEU A 14 14.04 30.42 -7.87
C LEU A 14 13.59 31.73 -7.19
N GLN A 15 14.45 32.75 -7.18
CA GLN A 15 14.10 34.06 -6.62
C GLN A 15 13.03 34.76 -7.46
N GLU A 16 13.14 34.73 -8.78
CA GLU A 16 12.09 35.27 -9.67
C GLU A 16 10.79 34.48 -9.50
N ARG A 17 10.85 33.15 -9.38
CA ARG A 17 9.66 32.34 -9.13
C ARG A 17 9.00 32.62 -7.78
N ALA A 18 9.80 32.90 -6.74
CA ALA A 18 9.29 33.30 -5.43
C ALA A 18 8.62 34.69 -5.47
N LYS A 19 9.16 35.64 -6.25
CA LYS A 19 8.54 36.96 -6.47
C LYS A 19 7.20 36.83 -7.19
N GLU A 20 7.13 36.01 -8.25
CA GLU A 20 5.90 35.73 -9.00
C GLU A 20 4.82 35.14 -8.10
N LEU A 21 5.16 34.09 -7.33
CA LEU A 21 4.22 33.43 -6.42
C LEU A 21 3.73 34.38 -5.33
N ASN A 22 4.63 35.15 -4.71
CA ASN A 22 4.23 36.14 -3.70
C ASN A 22 3.33 37.24 -4.28
N CYS A 23 3.59 37.67 -5.52
CA CYS A 23 2.73 38.62 -6.22
C CYS A 23 1.32 38.04 -6.43
N LEU A 24 1.22 36.80 -6.93
CA LEU A 24 -0.06 36.11 -7.10
C LEU A 24 -0.81 35.91 -5.77
N TYR A 25 -0.12 35.50 -4.71
CA TYR A 25 -0.73 35.34 -3.38
C TYR A 25 -1.27 36.67 -2.84
N LYS A 26 -0.50 37.76 -2.94
CA LYS A 26 -0.96 39.10 -2.50
C LYS A 26 -2.11 39.61 -3.35
N THR A 27 -2.05 39.43 -4.66
CA THR A 27 -3.15 39.75 -5.58
C THR A 27 -4.43 39.01 -5.16
N GLN A 28 -4.34 37.72 -4.82
CA GLN A 28 -5.49 36.96 -4.34
C GLN A 28 -5.96 37.41 -2.95
N GLU A 29 -5.05 37.72 -2.02
CA GLU A 29 -5.39 38.24 -0.69
C GLU A 29 -6.20 39.54 -0.79
N ILE A 30 -5.76 40.46 -1.64
CA ILE A 30 -6.44 41.74 -1.91
C ILE A 30 -7.80 41.51 -2.59
N LEU A 31 -7.86 40.67 -3.61
CA LEU A 31 -9.10 40.44 -4.38
C LEU A 31 -10.13 39.57 -3.64
N ASN A 32 -9.71 38.79 -2.63
CA ASN A 32 -10.59 37.96 -1.81
C ASN A 32 -11.01 38.65 -0.49
N GLU A 33 -10.55 39.87 -0.22
CA GLU A 33 -10.91 40.60 1.00
C GLU A 33 -12.42 40.95 0.99
N PRO A 34 -13.18 40.53 2.02
CA PRO A 34 -14.63 40.71 2.03
C PRO A 34 -14.99 42.21 2.09
N ASN A 35 -15.81 42.65 1.13
CA ASN A 35 -16.28 44.04 0.96
C ASN A 35 -15.22 45.07 0.54
N ILE A 36 -14.07 44.65 0.00
CA ILE A 36 -13.11 45.58 -0.57
C ILE A 36 -13.69 46.33 -1.77
N GLY A 37 -13.52 47.66 -1.79
CA GLY A 37 -13.96 48.50 -2.91
C GLY A 37 -13.04 48.36 -4.12
N ILE A 38 -13.57 48.63 -5.32
CA ILE A 38 -12.79 48.52 -6.58
C ILE A 38 -11.54 49.41 -6.55
N GLU A 39 -11.68 50.63 -6.04
CA GLU A 39 -10.57 51.57 -5.88
C GLU A 39 -9.49 51.04 -4.92
N GLN A 40 -9.90 50.49 -3.78
CA GLN A 40 -8.96 49.90 -2.80
C GLN A 40 -8.26 48.66 -3.37
N ALA A 41 -8.98 47.80 -4.09
CA ALA A 41 -8.40 46.65 -4.76
C ALA A 41 -7.38 47.08 -5.83
N CYS A 42 -7.72 48.07 -6.66
CA CYS A 42 -6.79 48.61 -7.65
C CYS A 42 -5.55 49.24 -7.00
N TYR A 43 -5.69 50.00 -5.92
CA TYR A 43 -4.53 50.55 -5.19
C TYR A 43 -3.67 49.47 -4.53
N GLY A 44 -4.28 48.41 -3.99
CA GLY A 44 -3.55 47.24 -3.49
C GLY A 44 -2.73 46.57 -4.59
N LEU A 45 -3.32 46.39 -5.78
CA LEU A 45 -2.65 45.80 -6.92
C LEU A 45 -1.49 46.66 -7.44
N LEU A 46 -1.63 47.99 -7.44
CA LEU A 46 -0.53 48.89 -7.80
C LEU A 46 0.71 48.72 -6.89
N MET A 47 0.53 48.25 -5.65
CA MET A 47 1.61 47.97 -4.71
C MET A 47 2.11 46.52 -4.78
N SER A 48 1.25 45.58 -5.17
CA SER A 48 1.61 44.15 -5.23
C SER A 48 2.30 43.75 -6.53
N ILE A 49 2.01 44.43 -7.64
CA ILE A 49 2.55 44.10 -8.97
C ILE A 49 4.05 44.41 -9.08
N PRO A 50 4.58 45.61 -8.73
CA PRO A 50 6.01 45.91 -8.91
C PRO A 50 6.97 44.92 -8.24
N PRO A 51 6.75 44.46 -6.99
CA PRO A 51 7.59 43.44 -6.35
C PRO A 51 7.64 42.08 -7.06
N GLY A 52 6.66 41.78 -7.92
CA GLY A 52 6.56 40.53 -8.67
C GLY A 52 7.34 40.50 -9.98
N TRP A 53 7.93 41.62 -10.39
CA TRP A 53 8.67 41.77 -11.64
C TRP A 53 10.18 41.65 -11.41
N GLN A 54 10.93 41.39 -12.48
CA GLN A 54 12.38 41.21 -12.49
C GLN A 54 13.10 42.45 -11.95
N TYR A 55 12.59 43.66 -12.26
CA TYR A 55 13.13 44.93 -11.79
C TYR A 55 12.09 45.76 -11.00
N PRO A 56 11.82 45.43 -9.72
CA PRO A 56 10.78 46.10 -8.92
C PRO A 56 10.95 47.60 -8.77
N ASP A 57 12.19 48.08 -8.59
CA ASP A 57 12.49 49.49 -8.27
C ASP A 57 12.14 50.48 -9.39
N ILE A 58 12.01 49.97 -10.62
CA ILE A 58 11.71 50.77 -11.82
C ILE A 58 10.41 50.32 -12.50
N CYS A 59 9.68 49.38 -11.87
CA CYS A 59 8.42 48.83 -12.36
C CYS A 59 7.27 49.75 -11.97
N GLU A 60 6.57 50.27 -12.96
CA GLU A 60 5.40 51.12 -12.75
C GLU A 60 4.18 50.53 -13.46
N VAL A 61 3.01 50.76 -12.88
CA VAL A 61 1.78 50.07 -13.28
C VAL A 61 0.66 51.07 -13.48
N GLU A 62 -0.10 50.88 -14.56
CA GLU A 62 -1.35 51.58 -14.84
C GLU A 62 -2.46 50.53 -15.01
N ILE A 63 -3.54 50.66 -14.25
CA ILE A 63 -4.76 49.86 -14.38
C ILE A 63 -5.86 50.79 -14.91
N LYS A 64 -6.36 50.51 -16.11
CA LYS A 64 -7.49 51.21 -16.72
C LYS A 64 -8.71 50.32 -16.67
N ILE A 65 -9.76 50.77 -15.99
CA ILE A 65 -11.07 50.10 -15.96
C ILE A 65 -12.17 51.12 -16.23
N SER A 66 -13.40 50.66 -16.47
CA SER A 66 -14.55 51.52 -16.78
C SER A 66 -14.83 52.61 -15.74
N GLN A 67 -14.41 52.41 -14.48
CA GLN A 67 -14.67 53.31 -13.35
C GLN A 67 -13.53 54.28 -13.05
N GLY A 68 -12.36 54.14 -13.68
CA GLY A 68 -11.21 54.99 -13.40
C GLY A 68 -9.89 54.47 -13.96
N THR A 69 -8.87 55.32 -13.91
CA THR A 69 -7.48 54.95 -14.22
C THR A 69 -6.63 55.10 -12.96
N TYR A 70 -5.97 54.02 -12.55
CA TYR A 70 -5.14 53.95 -11.34
C TYR A 70 -3.69 53.78 -11.75
N LYS A 71 -2.77 54.54 -11.13
CA LYS A 71 -1.34 54.54 -11.49
C LYS A 71 -0.45 54.53 -10.24
N THR A 72 0.72 53.90 -10.34
CA THR A 72 1.78 54.06 -9.35
C THR A 72 2.31 55.50 -9.31
N PHE A 73 2.79 55.94 -8.15
CA PHE A 73 3.35 57.28 -7.97
C PHE A 73 4.66 57.42 -8.77
N GLY A 74 4.63 58.17 -9.88
CA GLY A 74 5.79 58.32 -10.78
C GLY A 74 5.53 57.95 -12.24
N PHE A 75 4.38 57.33 -12.55
CA PHE A 75 4.04 56.78 -13.87
C PHE A 75 4.39 57.71 -15.06
N LYS A 76 5.38 57.29 -15.87
CA LYS A 76 5.75 57.96 -17.14
C LYS A 76 5.74 56.97 -18.29
N ASP A 77 5.01 57.29 -19.36
CA ASP A 77 4.93 56.38 -20.50
C ASP A 77 6.32 56.07 -21.10
N SER A 78 6.55 54.80 -21.40
CA SER A 78 7.85 54.24 -21.77
C SER A 78 7.72 53.31 -22.96
N LYS A 79 8.80 53.21 -23.75
CA LYS A 79 8.87 52.27 -24.88
C LYS A 79 8.93 50.80 -24.41
N TRP A 80 9.26 50.56 -23.14
CA TRP A 80 9.27 49.23 -22.54
C TRP A 80 7.97 49.03 -21.76
N THR A 81 6.98 48.48 -22.46
CA THR A 81 5.61 48.31 -21.96
C THR A 81 5.15 46.87 -22.18
N LEU A 82 4.52 46.30 -21.17
CA LEU A 82 3.77 45.05 -21.21
C LEU A 82 2.29 45.37 -20.95
N THR A 83 1.38 44.84 -21.76
CA THR A 83 -0.06 45.08 -21.59
C THR A 83 -0.84 43.78 -21.61
N ALA A 84 -1.85 43.67 -20.75
CA ALA A 84 -2.82 42.58 -20.76
C ALA A 84 -4.23 43.14 -20.62
N ASP A 85 -5.16 42.60 -21.42
CA ASP A 85 -6.56 42.98 -21.33
C ASP A 85 -7.20 42.30 -20.13
N ILE A 86 -7.95 43.08 -19.35
CA ILE A 86 -8.73 42.56 -18.21
C ILE A 86 -10.00 41.97 -18.81
N GLN A 87 -10.04 40.65 -18.97
CA GLN A 87 -11.17 39.95 -19.57
C GLN A 87 -11.71 38.88 -18.62
N ALA A 88 -13.03 38.72 -18.59
CA ALA A 88 -13.68 37.58 -17.97
C ALA A 88 -14.88 37.16 -18.82
N GLN A 89 -14.98 35.87 -19.14
CA GLN A 89 -16.08 35.29 -19.94
C GLN A 89 -16.35 36.08 -21.25
N GLU A 90 -15.30 36.34 -22.03
CA GLU A 90 -15.34 37.09 -23.31
C GLU A 90 -15.72 38.58 -23.21
N ARG A 91 -15.94 39.11 -22.00
CA ARG A 91 -16.20 40.53 -21.75
C ARG A 91 -14.93 41.24 -21.30
N SER A 92 -14.60 42.37 -21.93
CA SER A 92 -13.48 43.23 -21.56
C SER A 92 -13.90 44.27 -20.52
N PHE A 93 -13.19 44.30 -19.39
CA PHE A 93 -13.37 45.21 -18.27
C PHE A 93 -12.35 46.35 -18.24
N GLY A 94 -11.30 46.27 -19.06
CA GLY A 94 -10.21 47.23 -19.06
C GLY A 94 -8.88 46.65 -19.51
N GLN A 95 -7.78 47.28 -19.10
CA GLN A 95 -6.43 46.88 -19.42
C GLN A 95 -5.47 47.16 -18.25
N ILE A 96 -4.53 46.24 -18.02
CA ILE A 96 -3.38 46.44 -17.13
C ILE A 96 -2.16 46.71 -18.01
N LYS A 97 -1.41 47.75 -17.66
CA LYS A 97 -0.17 48.16 -18.33
C LYS A 97 0.95 48.20 -17.28
N VAL A 98 2.05 47.50 -17.55
CA VAL A 98 3.26 47.49 -16.73
C VAL A 98 4.41 48.03 -17.56
N ILE A 99 5.23 48.91 -16.98
CA ILE A 99 6.34 49.56 -17.68
C ILE A 99 7.63 49.52 -16.86
N TYR A 100 8.76 49.62 -17.55
CA TYR A 100 10.04 49.96 -16.93
C TYR A 100 10.48 51.38 -17.33
N ASN A 101 10.99 52.15 -16.37
CA ASN A 101 11.42 53.54 -16.60
C ASN A 101 12.88 53.69 -17.05
N GLU A 102 13.66 52.62 -17.03
CA GLU A 102 15.06 52.62 -17.42
C GLU A 102 15.36 51.56 -18.49
N ILE A 103 16.42 51.79 -19.25
CA ILE A 103 16.93 50.79 -20.21
C ILE A 103 17.41 49.56 -19.45
N ARG A 104 16.95 48.39 -19.86
CA ARG A 104 17.38 47.08 -19.33
C ARG A 104 17.73 46.11 -20.46
N PRO A 105 18.49 45.04 -20.18
CA PRO A 105 18.83 44.01 -21.16
C PRO A 105 17.58 43.40 -21.81
N LYS A 106 17.70 42.96 -23.07
CA LYS A 106 16.60 42.25 -23.74
C LYS A 106 16.41 40.85 -23.18
N ALA A 107 15.16 40.46 -23.00
CA ALA A 107 14.72 39.15 -22.58
C ALA A 107 13.74 38.57 -23.62
N TYR A 108 12.50 38.24 -23.24
CA TYR A 108 11.49 37.63 -24.12
C TYR A 108 10.70 38.67 -24.93
N ASP A 109 10.09 39.66 -24.27
CA ASP A 109 9.40 40.78 -24.92
C ASP A 109 9.97 42.10 -24.40
N GLY A 110 10.84 42.73 -25.21
CA GLY A 110 11.67 43.83 -24.71
C GLY A 110 12.52 43.39 -23.52
N PRO A 111 12.48 44.10 -22.37
CA PRO A 111 13.17 43.69 -21.15
C PRO A 111 12.39 42.70 -20.25
N PHE A 112 11.22 42.21 -20.69
CA PHE A 112 10.37 41.34 -19.86
C PHE A 112 10.60 39.85 -20.11
N LEU A 113 10.51 39.03 -19.06
CA LEU A 113 10.57 37.57 -19.08
C LEU A 113 9.27 36.95 -19.61
N LYS A 114 9.34 35.68 -20.06
CA LYS A 114 8.15 34.94 -20.53
C LYS A 114 7.17 34.70 -19.38
N GLU A 115 7.70 34.54 -18.18
CA GLU A 115 6.96 34.32 -16.95
C GLU A 115 6.24 35.59 -16.49
N GLU A 116 6.83 36.78 -16.66
CA GLU A 116 6.17 38.07 -16.41
C GLU A 116 4.97 38.29 -17.34
N LEU A 117 5.06 37.84 -18.60
CA LEU A 117 3.92 37.84 -19.52
C LEU A 117 2.79 36.90 -19.02
N LYS A 118 3.13 35.74 -18.46
CA LYS A 118 2.11 34.86 -17.85
C LYS A 118 1.53 35.48 -16.57
N LEU A 119 2.36 36.15 -15.79
CA LEU A 119 1.97 36.79 -14.53
C LEU A 119 0.96 37.92 -14.77
N ILE A 120 1.24 38.86 -15.70
CA ILE A 120 0.29 39.95 -16.01
C ILE A 120 -1.04 39.41 -16.51
N ASN A 121 -1.04 38.34 -17.32
CA ASN A 121 -2.26 37.72 -17.82
C ASN A 121 -3.06 37.06 -16.69
N SER A 122 -2.38 36.37 -15.77
CA SER A 122 -3.03 35.74 -14.61
C SER A 122 -3.65 36.78 -13.65
N ILE A 123 -2.97 37.92 -13.47
CA ILE A 123 -3.48 39.04 -12.67
C ILE A 123 -4.66 39.72 -13.38
N ALA A 124 -4.58 39.91 -14.70
CA ALA A 124 -5.67 40.49 -15.49
C ALA A 124 -6.92 39.60 -15.49
N GLU A 125 -6.76 38.28 -15.57
CA GLU A 125 -7.87 37.31 -15.46
C GLU A 125 -8.48 37.33 -14.05
N SER A 126 -7.64 37.33 -13.00
CA SER A 126 -8.10 37.39 -11.60
C SER A 126 -8.86 38.68 -11.30
N LEU A 127 -8.36 39.82 -11.78
CA LEU A 127 -9.03 41.11 -11.66
C LEU A 127 -10.32 41.15 -12.49
N GLY A 128 -10.34 40.53 -13.68
CA GLY A 128 -11.54 40.39 -14.50
C GLY A 128 -12.64 39.61 -13.78
N LEU A 129 -12.30 38.49 -13.15
CA LEU A 129 -13.23 37.68 -12.35
C LEU A 129 -13.75 38.45 -11.13
N PHE A 130 -12.88 39.21 -10.44
CA PHE A 130 -13.26 40.04 -9.31
C PHE A 130 -14.22 41.18 -9.71
N LEU A 131 -13.93 41.88 -10.80
CA LEU A 131 -14.81 42.95 -11.32
C LEU A 131 -16.16 42.40 -11.78
N LEU A 132 -16.17 41.23 -12.43
CA LEU A 132 -17.41 40.52 -12.77
C LEU A 132 -18.20 40.17 -11.50
N HIS A 133 -17.54 39.67 -10.45
CA HIS A 133 -18.20 39.37 -9.17
C HIS A 133 -18.78 40.61 -8.50
N LEU A 134 -18.08 41.75 -8.50
CA LEU A 134 -18.59 42.99 -7.93
C LEU A 134 -19.71 43.63 -8.76
N GLU A 135 -19.69 43.50 -10.08
CA GLU A 135 -20.84 43.85 -10.91
C GLU A 135 -22.04 42.97 -10.56
N LEU A 136 -21.86 41.66 -10.46
CA LEU A 136 -22.91 40.73 -10.02
C LEU A 136 -23.44 41.13 -8.64
N LYS A 137 -22.56 41.38 -7.66
CA LYS A 137 -22.94 41.79 -6.30
C LYS A 137 -23.67 43.14 -6.27
N LYS A 138 -23.24 44.13 -7.07
CA LYS A 138 -23.94 45.43 -7.19
C LYS A 138 -25.29 45.30 -7.87
N VAL A 139 -25.46 44.37 -8.79
CA VAL A 139 -26.76 44.02 -9.36
C VAL A 139 -27.63 43.40 -8.27
N PHE A 140 -27.14 42.40 -7.52
CA PHE A 140 -27.85 41.83 -6.37
C PHE A 140 -28.22 42.86 -5.29
N GLU A 141 -27.35 43.82 -4.99
CA GLU A 141 -27.61 44.87 -3.97
C GLU A 141 -28.49 46.03 -4.48
N LYS A 142 -28.42 46.38 -5.78
CA LYS A 142 -29.36 47.33 -6.39
C LYS A 142 -30.75 46.71 -6.53
N ASP A 143 -30.85 45.41 -6.79
CA ASP A 143 -32.12 44.69 -6.82
C ASP A 143 -32.71 44.57 -5.40
N ALA A 144 -31.88 44.34 -4.36
CA ALA A 144 -32.34 44.37 -2.96
C ALA A 144 -32.86 45.74 -2.48
N LYS A 145 -32.44 46.87 -3.09
CA LYS A 145 -32.90 48.23 -2.75
C LYS A 145 -33.90 48.84 -3.74
N SER A 146 -34.09 48.27 -4.93
CA SER A 146 -35.04 48.75 -5.94
C SER A 146 -36.24 47.81 -6.19
N GLU A 147 -36.25 46.61 -5.61
CA GLU A 147 -37.38 45.67 -5.69
C GLU A 147 -38.42 45.83 -4.56
N LEU A 148 -38.93 47.05 -4.39
CA LEU A 148 -40.33 47.22 -3.94
C LEU A 148 -41.29 47.29 -5.14
N GLU A 149 -40.78 47.40 -6.37
CA GLU A 149 -41.59 47.52 -7.59
C GLU A 149 -40.91 46.88 -8.82
N ASN A 150 -40.78 45.55 -8.88
CA ASN A 150 -41.11 44.79 -10.11
C ASN A 150 -40.99 43.27 -9.96
N LYS A 151 -42.03 42.58 -10.43
CA LYS A 151 -42.18 41.12 -10.44
C LYS A 151 -41.46 40.47 -11.63
N LYS A 152 -40.17 40.14 -11.52
CA LYS A 152 -39.53 39.09 -12.35
C LYS A 152 -38.55 38.29 -11.48
N SER A 153 -38.65 36.97 -11.53
CA SER A 153 -38.00 36.04 -10.60
C SER A 153 -36.48 35.91 -10.82
N ASP A 154 -35.65 36.08 -9.78
CA ASP A 154 -34.17 36.03 -9.82
C ASP A 154 -33.57 34.85 -10.59
N TRP A 155 -34.17 33.66 -10.49
CA TRP A 155 -33.67 32.49 -11.21
C TRP A 155 -33.79 32.63 -12.73
N LYS A 156 -34.79 33.38 -13.25
CA LYS A 156 -34.91 33.67 -14.69
C LYS A 156 -33.75 34.52 -15.19
N ILE A 157 -33.24 35.44 -14.36
CA ILE A 157 -32.07 36.26 -14.71
C ILE A 157 -30.84 35.36 -14.87
N ILE A 158 -30.68 34.37 -13.98
CA ILE A 158 -29.59 33.39 -14.07
C ILE A 158 -29.73 32.53 -15.33
N LEU A 159 -30.93 32.03 -15.64
CA LEU A 159 -31.15 31.24 -16.86
C LEU A 159 -30.93 32.07 -18.13
N ASP A 160 -31.34 33.35 -18.12
CA ASP A 160 -31.15 34.26 -19.26
C ASP A 160 -29.69 34.61 -19.47
N MET A 161 -28.92 34.85 -18.41
CA MET A 161 -27.47 34.94 -18.52
C MET A 161 -26.88 33.64 -19.08
N LEU A 162 -27.22 32.48 -18.51
CA LEU A 162 -26.68 31.19 -18.94
C LEU A 162 -27.06 30.83 -20.38
N SER A 163 -28.25 31.21 -20.88
CA SER A 163 -28.62 30.96 -22.27
C SER A 163 -27.76 31.74 -23.26
N HIS A 164 -27.09 32.81 -22.82
CA HIS A 164 -26.19 33.61 -23.66
C HIS A 164 -24.70 33.31 -23.38
N THR A 165 -24.34 32.98 -22.14
CA THR A 165 -22.94 32.75 -21.73
C THR A 165 -22.50 31.29 -21.77
N ASP A 166 -23.34 30.35 -21.31
CA ASP A 166 -23.07 28.91 -21.35
C ASP A 166 -24.37 28.10 -21.53
N PRO A 167 -24.87 28.01 -22.78
CA PRO A 167 -26.09 27.27 -23.09
C PRO A 167 -26.00 25.79 -22.71
N LYS A 168 -24.78 25.21 -22.69
CA LYS A 168 -24.58 23.80 -22.32
C LYS A 168 -24.78 23.60 -20.83
N LEU A 169 -24.29 24.52 -19.99
CA LEU A 169 -24.56 24.53 -18.56
C LEU A 169 -26.06 24.65 -18.29
N LEU A 170 -26.76 25.56 -18.96
CA LEU A 170 -28.22 25.70 -18.84
C LEU A 170 -28.95 24.36 -19.10
N ILE A 171 -28.60 23.65 -20.18
CA ILE A 171 -29.19 22.35 -20.51
C ILE A 171 -28.83 21.27 -19.46
N ARG A 172 -27.63 21.32 -18.88
CA ARG A 172 -27.25 20.42 -17.77
C ARG A 172 -28.07 20.70 -16.51
N LEU A 173 -28.26 21.98 -16.16
CA LEU A 173 -29.06 22.40 -15.01
C LEU A 173 -30.52 22.02 -15.18
N SER A 174 -31.10 22.21 -16.37
CA SER A 174 -32.49 21.82 -16.63
C SER A 174 -32.71 20.31 -16.55
N ARG A 175 -31.78 19.51 -17.07
CA ARG A 175 -31.78 18.05 -16.89
C ARG A 175 -31.73 17.64 -15.41
N LYS A 176 -30.92 18.31 -14.59
CA LYS A 176 -30.88 18.03 -13.14
C LYS A 176 -32.18 18.45 -12.45
N MET A 177 -32.74 19.60 -12.85
CA MET A 177 -34.00 20.10 -12.32
C MET A 177 -35.16 19.17 -12.63
N ILE A 178 -35.33 18.74 -13.89
CA ILE A 178 -36.43 17.85 -14.26
C ILE A 178 -36.36 16.50 -13.56
N ASN A 179 -35.16 15.93 -13.38
CA ASN A 179 -34.98 14.71 -12.58
C ASN A 179 -35.35 14.94 -11.11
N THR A 180 -35.00 16.10 -10.55
CA THR A 180 -35.36 16.48 -9.18
C THR A 180 -36.88 16.59 -9.02
N LEU A 181 -37.57 17.22 -9.99
CA LEU A 181 -39.04 17.33 -10.01
C LEU A 181 -39.73 15.96 -10.15
N CYS A 182 -39.16 15.04 -10.93
CA CYS A 182 -39.68 13.68 -11.07
C CYS A 182 -39.53 12.90 -9.75
N TRP A 183 -38.37 12.99 -9.09
CA TRP A 183 -38.14 12.30 -7.80
C TRP A 183 -39.03 12.81 -6.67
N THR A 184 -39.50 14.06 -6.73
CA THR A 184 -40.45 14.65 -5.78
C THR A 184 -41.92 14.43 -6.16
N ASN A 185 -42.21 13.64 -7.20
CA ASN A 185 -43.56 13.35 -7.71
C ASN A 185 -44.39 14.59 -8.07
N ILE A 186 -43.75 15.63 -8.62
CA ILE A 186 -44.45 16.85 -9.05
C ILE A 186 -45.25 16.58 -10.33
N CYS A 187 -46.56 16.86 -10.27
CA CYS A 187 -47.49 16.64 -11.38
C CYS A 187 -47.08 17.46 -12.61
N GLY A 188 -46.81 16.77 -13.72
CA GLY A 188 -46.38 17.37 -15.00
C GLY A 188 -44.90 17.22 -15.32
N ALA A 189 -44.05 16.80 -14.36
CA ALA A 189 -42.62 16.59 -14.58
C ALA A 189 -42.35 15.40 -15.53
N GLU A 190 -43.08 14.29 -15.40
CA GLU A 190 -42.97 13.12 -16.28
C GLU A 190 -43.27 13.47 -17.75
N LYS A 191 -44.29 14.29 -18.01
CA LYS A 191 -44.62 14.74 -19.38
C LYS A 191 -43.51 15.58 -20.01
N LEU A 192 -42.84 16.41 -19.21
CA LEU A 192 -41.66 17.14 -19.67
C LEU A 192 -40.47 16.18 -19.87
N LEU A 193 -40.32 15.14 -19.05
CA LEU A 193 -39.25 14.15 -19.20
C LEU A 193 -39.41 13.36 -20.51
N ASP A 194 -40.64 13.05 -20.89
CA ASP A 194 -41.02 12.44 -22.17
C ASP A 194 -40.64 13.32 -23.38
N SER A 195 -40.56 14.64 -23.19
CA SER A 195 -40.11 15.55 -24.24
C SER A 195 -38.59 15.56 -24.43
N PHE A 196 -37.83 15.11 -23.43
CA PHE A 196 -36.38 14.87 -23.51
C PHE A 196 -36.03 13.47 -24.04
N SER A 197 -36.99 12.54 -24.14
CA SER A 197 -36.77 11.19 -24.67
C SER A 197 -37.92 10.72 -25.58
N PRO A 198 -37.69 10.48 -26.90
CA PRO A 198 -38.73 9.99 -27.80
C PRO A 198 -39.27 8.59 -27.45
N SER A 199 -38.67 7.88 -26.49
CA SER A 199 -39.07 6.54 -26.02
C SER A 199 -40.45 6.49 -25.34
N PHE A 200 -40.93 7.57 -24.74
CA PHE A 200 -42.15 7.57 -23.93
C PHE A 200 -43.46 7.83 -24.70
N LYS A 201 -43.39 8.11 -26.01
CA LYS A 201 -44.59 8.29 -26.85
C LYS A 201 -45.35 6.99 -27.14
N SER A 202 -44.80 5.83 -26.76
CA SER A 202 -45.45 4.53 -26.88
C SER A 202 -46.42 4.31 -25.70
N LYS A 203 -47.72 4.47 -25.97
CA LYS A 203 -48.85 4.25 -25.05
C LYS A 203 -49.02 2.82 -24.50
N ASN A 204 -47.99 1.97 -24.53
CA ASN A 204 -48.07 0.61 -23.99
C ASN A 204 -47.19 0.47 -22.76
N GLU A 205 -47.84 0.07 -21.66
CA GLU A 205 -47.23 -0.39 -20.42
C GLU A 205 -46.11 -1.39 -20.68
N SER A 206 -45.06 -1.30 -19.85
CA SER A 206 -43.76 -1.99 -19.91
C SER A 206 -42.76 -1.44 -20.94
N ILE A 207 -41.63 -0.96 -20.41
CA ILE A 207 -40.39 -0.70 -21.15
C ILE A 207 -39.97 -2.05 -21.77
N LYS A 208 -40.47 -2.38 -22.95
CA LYS A 208 -39.87 -3.45 -23.75
C LYS A 208 -38.55 -2.90 -24.24
N GLU A 209 -37.45 -3.41 -23.69
CA GLU A 209 -36.12 -3.25 -24.27
C GLU A 209 -36.16 -3.76 -25.72
N SER A 210 -36.42 -2.84 -26.65
CA SER A 210 -36.31 -3.10 -28.07
C SER A 210 -34.84 -3.21 -28.40
N ASN A 211 -34.40 -4.36 -28.93
CA ASN A 211 -33.03 -4.55 -29.42
C ASN A 211 -32.83 -3.90 -30.82
N ALA A 212 -33.38 -2.69 -30.99
CA ALA A 212 -33.26 -1.87 -32.19
C ALA A 212 -33.14 -0.40 -31.77
N PRO A 213 -32.23 0.39 -32.40
CA PRO A 213 -32.05 1.79 -32.09
C PRO A 213 -33.29 2.60 -32.49
N PHE A 214 -33.67 3.57 -31.66
CA PHE A 214 -34.72 4.53 -32.02
C PHE A 214 -34.15 5.63 -32.92
N GLU A 215 -34.98 6.15 -33.83
CA GLU A 215 -34.60 7.28 -34.69
C GLU A 215 -34.41 8.57 -33.85
N ARG A 216 -33.33 9.30 -34.15
CA ARG A 216 -33.02 10.58 -33.52
C ARG A 216 -34.01 11.64 -34.00
N VAL A 217 -34.85 12.15 -33.10
CA VAL A 217 -35.73 13.28 -33.40
C VAL A 217 -34.92 14.58 -33.31
N ALA A 218 -34.90 15.38 -34.38
CA ALA A 218 -33.99 16.51 -34.56
C ALA A 218 -34.49 17.87 -34.04
N ASP A 219 -35.73 17.98 -33.53
CA ASP A 219 -36.47 19.26 -33.55
C ASP A 219 -36.89 19.86 -32.20
N ASN A 220 -36.36 19.41 -31.06
CA ASN A 220 -36.69 20.04 -29.77
C ASN A 220 -35.67 21.12 -29.41
N ASP A 221 -36.11 22.39 -29.35
CA ASP A 221 -35.35 23.49 -28.78
C ASP A 221 -35.11 23.22 -27.28
N LEU A 222 -33.94 22.67 -26.96
CA LEU A 222 -33.53 22.28 -25.61
C LEU A 222 -33.44 23.49 -24.67
N ILE A 223 -33.23 24.70 -25.21
CA ILE A 223 -33.19 25.93 -24.41
C ILE A 223 -34.61 26.30 -24.00
N ALA A 224 -35.56 26.29 -24.94
CA ALA A 224 -36.98 26.52 -24.63
C ALA A 224 -37.51 25.51 -23.60
N LEU A 225 -37.20 24.22 -23.77
CA LEU A 225 -37.53 23.17 -22.80
C LEU A 225 -36.89 23.41 -21.43
N SER A 226 -35.68 23.97 -21.39
CA SER A 226 -35.02 24.30 -20.13
C SER A 226 -35.82 25.35 -19.35
N TYR A 227 -36.35 26.38 -20.01
CA TYR A 227 -37.22 27.37 -19.37
C TYR A 227 -38.53 26.74 -18.86
N GLU A 228 -39.15 25.85 -19.63
CA GLU A 228 -40.38 25.15 -19.20
C GLU A 228 -40.17 24.32 -17.92
N VAL A 229 -39.01 23.68 -17.79
CA VAL A 229 -38.65 22.91 -16.59
C VAL A 229 -38.56 23.81 -15.35
N PHE A 230 -37.89 24.95 -15.44
CA PHE A 230 -37.75 25.86 -14.29
C PHE A 230 -39.06 26.63 -13.99
N GLU A 231 -39.89 26.89 -15.00
CA GLU A 231 -41.26 27.36 -14.80
C GLU A 231 -42.09 26.36 -14.00
N LEU A 232 -42.02 25.07 -14.34
CA LEU A 232 -42.67 24.02 -13.57
C LEU A 232 -42.10 23.95 -12.14
N ALA A 233 -40.79 24.07 -11.96
CA ALA A 233 -40.17 24.12 -10.64
C ALA A 233 -40.70 25.29 -9.81
N SER A 234 -40.79 26.49 -10.39
CA SER A 234 -41.24 27.70 -9.70
C SER A 234 -42.68 27.65 -9.19
N LYS A 235 -43.52 26.78 -9.75
CA LYS A 235 -44.90 26.57 -9.32
C LYS A 235 -45.01 25.61 -8.12
N ASN A 236 -43.96 24.84 -7.83
CA ASN A 236 -44.02 23.70 -6.91
C ASN A 236 -42.89 23.68 -5.86
N ILE A 237 -41.82 24.46 -6.05
CA ILE A 237 -40.65 24.55 -5.16
C ILE A 237 -40.48 26.02 -4.73
N GLU A 238 -40.06 26.26 -3.49
CA GLU A 238 -39.76 27.61 -2.99
C GLU A 238 -38.60 28.25 -3.77
N ARG A 239 -38.63 29.58 -3.89
CA ARG A 239 -37.65 30.35 -4.68
C ARG A 239 -36.22 30.09 -4.22
N ASP A 240 -35.99 30.10 -2.90
CA ASP A 240 -34.66 29.96 -2.31
C ASP A 240 -34.08 28.57 -2.59
N ASP A 241 -34.92 27.53 -2.60
CA ASP A 241 -34.50 26.17 -2.94
C ASP A 241 -34.08 26.04 -4.41
N ILE A 242 -34.78 26.69 -5.34
CA ILE A 242 -34.40 26.71 -6.76
C ILE A 242 -33.03 27.38 -6.94
N LEU A 243 -32.80 28.51 -6.26
CA LEU A 243 -31.51 29.21 -6.29
C LEU A 243 -30.40 28.36 -5.66
N ASN A 244 -30.69 27.66 -4.56
CA ASN A 244 -29.75 26.73 -3.93
C ASN A 244 -29.38 25.56 -4.87
N TYR A 245 -30.35 24.99 -5.59
CA TYR A 245 -30.08 23.94 -6.59
C TYR A 245 -29.20 24.46 -7.74
N ILE A 246 -29.52 25.65 -8.28
CA ILE A 246 -28.73 26.27 -9.35
C ILE A 246 -27.30 26.52 -8.89
N ASN A 247 -27.10 27.19 -7.75
CA ASN A 247 -25.78 27.47 -7.19
C ASN A 247 -24.99 26.18 -6.94
N LYS A 248 -25.61 25.17 -6.31
CA LYS A 248 -24.99 23.87 -6.06
C LYS A 248 -24.50 23.22 -7.36
N TRP A 249 -25.34 23.18 -8.38
CA TRP A 249 -24.97 22.51 -9.64
C TRP A 249 -23.96 23.30 -10.47
N ILE A 250 -23.93 24.63 -10.36
CA ILE A 250 -22.87 25.46 -10.94
C ILE A 250 -21.54 25.17 -10.24
N THR A 251 -21.52 25.06 -8.90
CA THR A 251 -20.32 24.67 -8.16
C THR A 251 -19.84 23.27 -8.55
N GLU A 252 -20.75 22.31 -8.70
CA GLU A 252 -20.40 20.97 -9.22
C GLU A 252 -19.84 21.02 -10.65
N ASP A 253 -20.35 21.90 -11.51
CA ASP A 253 -19.89 22.05 -12.89
C ASP A 253 -18.42 22.49 -12.95
N ARG A 254 -17.96 23.25 -11.95
CA ARG A 254 -16.54 23.61 -11.83
C ARG A 254 -15.63 22.41 -11.67
N SER A 255 -16.11 21.24 -11.22
CA SER A 255 -15.32 20.01 -11.15
C SER A 255 -15.32 19.18 -12.44
N VAL A 256 -16.01 19.63 -13.50
CA VAL A 256 -16.16 18.87 -14.77
C VAL A 256 -14.82 18.60 -15.42
N PHE A 257 -13.92 19.59 -15.48
CA PHE A 257 -12.60 19.40 -16.07
C PHE A 257 -11.79 18.27 -15.40
N LEU A 258 -11.92 18.11 -14.07
CA LEU A 258 -11.24 17.05 -13.34
C LEU A 258 -11.85 15.69 -13.69
N THR A 259 -13.18 15.61 -13.79
CA THR A 259 -13.85 14.37 -14.25
C THR A 259 -13.47 14.03 -15.68
N GLU A 260 -13.45 14.99 -16.59
CA GLU A 260 -13.07 14.76 -17.98
C GLU A 260 -11.66 14.17 -18.08
N LYS A 261 -10.71 14.69 -17.29
CA LYS A 261 -9.35 14.14 -17.25
C LYS A 261 -9.28 12.76 -16.60
N LEU A 262 -10.02 12.51 -15.53
CA LEU A 262 -9.99 11.21 -14.83
C LEU A 262 -10.72 10.09 -15.60
N GLU A 263 -11.83 10.40 -16.27
CA GLU A 263 -12.60 9.44 -17.08
C GLU A 263 -11.98 9.19 -18.46
N ASN A 264 -11.22 10.16 -18.99
CA ASN A 264 -10.47 9.95 -20.22
C ASN A 264 -9.22 9.11 -19.95
N MET A 265 -9.27 7.85 -20.39
CA MET A 265 -8.15 6.90 -20.30
C MET A 265 -6.88 7.36 -21.02
N GLY A 266 -6.99 8.29 -21.97
CA GLY A 266 -5.85 8.90 -22.66
C GLY A 266 -5.16 10.02 -21.87
N SER A 267 -5.68 10.45 -20.72
CA SER A 267 -5.02 11.48 -19.91
C SER A 267 -3.81 10.91 -19.20
N SER A 268 -2.67 11.61 -19.28
CA SER A 268 -1.45 11.23 -18.56
C SER A 268 -1.52 11.53 -17.07
N LEU A 269 -0.56 11.04 -16.28
CA LEU A 269 -0.40 11.42 -14.87
C LEU A 269 -0.12 12.93 -14.73
N GLU A 270 0.55 13.55 -15.70
CA GLU A 270 0.76 15.00 -15.72
C GLU A 270 -0.55 15.77 -15.91
N ASP A 271 -1.40 15.33 -16.85
CA ASP A 271 -2.75 15.88 -17.04
C ASP A 271 -3.58 15.79 -15.74
N ILE A 272 -3.52 14.64 -15.08
CA ILE A 272 -4.24 14.38 -13.83
C ILE A 272 -3.67 15.24 -12.71
N SER A 273 -2.35 15.34 -12.59
CA SER A 273 -1.67 16.21 -11.61
C SER A 273 -2.12 17.65 -11.74
N ASN A 274 -2.03 18.21 -12.94
CA ASN A 274 -2.44 19.58 -13.23
C ASN A 274 -3.94 19.81 -12.97
N ALA A 275 -4.79 18.82 -13.27
CA ALA A 275 -6.21 18.91 -12.98
C ALA A 275 -6.51 18.87 -11.47
N VAL A 276 -5.81 18.02 -10.72
CA VAL A 276 -5.97 17.97 -9.26
C VAL A 276 -5.46 19.26 -8.63
N GLU A 277 -4.29 19.76 -9.01
CA GLU A 277 -3.76 21.04 -8.53
C GLU A 277 -4.73 22.19 -8.83
N ARG A 278 -5.22 22.28 -10.08
CA ARG A 278 -6.22 23.28 -10.46
C ARG A 278 -7.49 23.17 -9.59
N PHE A 279 -7.94 21.97 -9.28
CA PHE A 279 -9.09 21.77 -8.40
C PHE A 279 -8.85 22.32 -6.99
N PHE A 280 -7.66 22.14 -6.43
CA PHE A 280 -7.29 22.70 -5.12
C PHE A 280 -7.06 24.21 -5.14
N HIS A 281 -6.55 24.78 -6.24
CA HIS A 281 -6.39 26.22 -6.41
C HIS A 281 -7.72 26.98 -6.49
N LEU A 282 -8.84 26.32 -6.80
CA LEU A 282 -10.18 26.94 -6.77
C LEU A 282 -10.69 27.24 -5.33
N GLY A 283 -9.93 26.88 -4.29
CA GLY A 283 -10.17 27.30 -2.90
C GLY A 283 -11.28 26.53 -2.16
N PRO A 284 -11.78 27.05 -1.01
CA PRO A 284 -12.69 26.34 -0.11
C PRO A 284 -14.07 25.98 -0.72
N GLN A 285 -14.40 26.47 -1.91
CA GLN A 285 -15.60 26.10 -2.67
C GLN A 285 -15.52 24.68 -3.28
N ALA A 286 -14.33 24.05 -3.29
CA ALA A 286 -14.17 22.62 -3.58
C ALA A 286 -14.84 21.71 -2.51
N SER A 287 -15.19 22.26 -1.35
CA SER A 287 -15.82 21.55 -0.22
C SER A 287 -17.34 21.40 -0.34
N GLU A 288 -17.96 21.99 -1.37
CA GLU A 288 -19.43 22.00 -1.58
C GLU A 288 -19.89 21.00 -2.67
N LEU A 289 -19.05 20.02 -3.03
CA LEU A 289 -19.46 18.96 -3.94
C LEU A 289 -20.60 18.12 -3.33
N SER A 290 -21.54 17.66 -4.16
CA SER A 290 -22.46 16.62 -3.72
C SER A 290 -21.74 15.32 -3.40
N GLU A 291 -22.33 14.52 -2.51
CA GLU A 291 -21.81 13.21 -2.12
C GLU A 291 -21.58 12.29 -3.33
N GLN A 292 -22.48 12.33 -4.32
CA GLN A 292 -22.35 11.54 -5.54
C GLN A 292 -21.13 11.98 -6.37
N ARG A 293 -20.91 13.29 -6.49
CA ARG A 293 -19.83 13.85 -7.28
C ARG A 293 -18.47 13.60 -6.63
N ASP A 294 -18.37 13.84 -5.33
CA ASP A 294 -17.18 13.55 -4.55
C ASP A 294 -16.83 12.05 -4.61
N LYS A 295 -17.82 11.17 -4.41
CA LYS A 295 -17.62 9.72 -4.52
C LYS A 295 -17.13 9.30 -5.90
N SER A 296 -17.68 9.88 -6.98
CA SER A 296 -17.26 9.61 -8.35
C SER A 296 -15.79 9.99 -8.58
N LEU A 297 -15.41 11.22 -8.21
CA LEU A 297 -14.04 11.72 -8.34
C LEU A 297 -13.04 10.89 -7.52
N ARG A 298 -13.42 10.55 -6.29
CA ARG A 298 -12.63 9.72 -5.38
C ARG A 298 -12.36 8.33 -5.97
N ILE A 299 -13.39 7.66 -6.50
CA ILE A 299 -13.24 6.34 -7.13
C ILE A 299 -12.36 6.45 -8.37
N ALA A 300 -12.54 7.49 -9.19
CA ALA A 300 -11.73 7.68 -10.37
C ALA A 300 -10.24 7.95 -10.03
N LEU A 301 -9.95 8.74 -8.99
CA LEU A 301 -8.59 8.94 -8.48
C LEU A 301 -7.96 7.64 -7.94
N ILE A 302 -8.72 6.86 -7.15
CA ILE A 302 -8.26 5.54 -6.67
C ILE A 302 -7.90 4.65 -7.86
N THR A 303 -8.75 4.61 -8.87
CA THR A 303 -8.58 3.76 -10.05
C THR A 303 -7.38 4.20 -10.89
N ARG A 304 -7.23 5.51 -11.12
CA ARG A 304 -6.14 6.06 -11.95
C ARG A 304 -4.78 6.00 -11.26
N LEU A 305 -4.69 6.18 -9.94
CA LEU A 305 -3.41 6.35 -9.23
C LEU A 305 -2.99 5.13 -8.38
N LEU A 306 -3.94 4.35 -7.87
CA LEU A 306 -3.67 3.29 -6.89
C LEU A 306 -3.88 1.90 -7.52
N THR A 307 -5.12 1.53 -7.81
CA THR A 307 -5.45 0.17 -8.24
C THR A 307 -6.82 0.07 -8.90
N ASN A 308 -6.99 -0.93 -9.77
CA ASN A 308 -8.26 -1.28 -10.41
C ASN A 308 -8.99 -2.43 -9.69
N HIS A 309 -8.47 -2.91 -8.56
CA HIS A 309 -9.05 -4.03 -7.82
C HIS A 309 -10.29 -3.60 -7.03
N THR A 310 -11.42 -4.25 -7.31
CA THR A 310 -12.72 -3.94 -6.71
C THR A 310 -12.71 -4.06 -5.20
N GLU A 311 -12.06 -5.09 -4.64
CA GLU A 311 -11.99 -5.32 -3.20
C GLU A 311 -11.28 -4.18 -2.47
N TYR A 312 -10.19 -3.66 -3.07
CA TYR A 312 -9.49 -2.50 -2.52
C TYR A 312 -10.34 -1.23 -2.67
N ILE A 313 -10.89 -0.97 -3.85
CA ILE A 313 -11.71 0.23 -4.13
C ILE A 313 -12.91 0.31 -3.17
N ASP A 314 -13.53 -0.83 -2.87
CA ASP A 314 -14.69 -0.91 -1.98
C ASP A 314 -14.40 -0.47 -0.55
N VAL A 315 -13.17 -0.70 -0.07
CA VAL A 315 -12.70 -0.22 1.23
C VAL A 315 -12.22 1.24 1.10
N ALA A 316 -11.35 1.50 0.13
CA ALA A 316 -10.66 2.78 -0.03
C ALA A 316 -11.63 3.96 -0.24
N LYS A 317 -12.73 3.74 -0.98
CA LYS A 317 -13.73 4.80 -1.23
C LYS A 317 -14.41 5.33 0.04
N ASN A 318 -14.32 4.64 1.17
CA ASN A 318 -14.91 5.10 2.43
C ASN A 318 -13.91 5.84 3.33
N HIS A 319 -12.60 5.69 3.08
CA HIS A 319 -11.53 6.22 3.95
C HIS A 319 -10.64 7.26 3.24
N LEU A 320 -10.65 7.30 1.91
CA LEU A 320 -9.89 8.28 1.14
C LEU A 320 -10.77 9.49 0.80
N SER A 321 -10.15 10.67 0.76
CA SER A 321 -10.76 11.92 0.28
C SER A 321 -9.92 12.48 -0.87
N ILE A 322 -10.48 13.40 -1.65
CA ILE A 322 -9.75 14.07 -2.74
C ILE A 322 -8.50 14.79 -2.19
N ASN A 323 -8.59 15.35 -0.97
CA ASN A 323 -7.48 16.05 -0.29
C ASN A 323 -6.24 15.17 -0.08
N HIS A 324 -6.44 13.86 0.15
CA HIS A 324 -5.33 12.95 0.35
C HIS A 324 -4.50 12.76 -0.93
N PHE A 325 -5.12 12.90 -2.12
CA PHE A 325 -4.44 12.72 -3.40
C PHE A 325 -3.56 13.92 -3.78
N ASN A 326 -3.88 15.12 -3.32
CA ASN A 326 -3.05 16.30 -3.57
C ASN A 326 -1.63 16.09 -3.02
N ALA A 327 -1.54 15.64 -1.77
CA ALA A 327 -0.25 15.34 -1.13
C ALA A 327 0.46 14.14 -1.78
N LEU A 328 -0.29 13.16 -2.29
CA LEU A 328 0.27 11.98 -2.94
C LEU A 328 0.93 12.35 -4.27
N ILE A 329 0.24 13.13 -5.12
CA ILE A 329 0.69 13.47 -6.48
C ILE A 329 2.05 14.18 -6.48
N HIS A 330 2.30 15.08 -5.53
CA HIS A 330 3.58 15.76 -5.40
C HIS A 330 4.76 14.83 -5.02
N ARG A 331 4.49 13.57 -4.71
CA ARG A 331 5.51 12.55 -4.38
C ARG A 331 5.55 11.38 -5.36
N ILE A 332 4.86 11.50 -6.51
CA ILE A 332 4.95 10.52 -7.60
C ILE A 332 5.95 11.03 -8.64
N ILE A 333 6.93 10.19 -8.95
CA ILE A 333 7.88 10.34 -10.04
C ILE A 333 7.37 9.50 -11.20
N TYR A 334 7.22 10.11 -12.37
CA TYR A 334 6.66 9.46 -13.55
C TYR A 334 7.34 9.93 -14.84
N PRO A 335 7.45 9.06 -15.85
CA PRO A 335 7.96 9.45 -17.17
C PRO A 335 6.94 10.30 -17.95
N LEU A 336 7.37 10.88 -19.08
CA LEU A 336 6.47 11.56 -20.02
C LEU A 336 5.35 10.62 -20.48
N ASN A 337 4.12 11.14 -20.59
CA ASN A 337 2.93 10.39 -20.99
C ASN A 337 2.65 9.15 -20.12
N SER A 338 3.04 9.18 -18.85
CA SER A 338 2.77 8.06 -17.93
C SER A 338 1.27 7.87 -17.68
N HIS A 339 0.85 6.61 -17.60
CA HIS A 339 -0.48 6.18 -17.16
C HIS A 339 -0.41 5.16 -16.00
N GLY A 340 0.79 4.91 -15.47
CA GLY A 340 1.07 3.96 -14.42
C GLY A 340 0.46 4.33 -13.06
N LYS A 341 0.59 3.41 -12.10
CA LYS A 341 0.10 3.55 -10.73
C LYS A 341 1.24 3.38 -9.73
N ILE A 342 0.98 3.61 -8.44
CA ILE A 342 2.02 3.50 -7.40
C ILE A 342 2.34 2.06 -6.95
N GLY A 343 1.59 1.06 -7.43
CA GLY A 343 1.79 -0.34 -7.08
C GLY A 343 1.14 -0.77 -5.76
N GLY A 344 1.16 -2.08 -5.47
CA GLY A 344 0.39 -2.65 -4.38
C GLY A 344 0.85 -2.28 -2.97
N LYS A 345 2.16 -2.39 -2.68
CA LYS A 345 2.70 -1.89 -1.39
C LYS A 345 2.41 -0.42 -1.16
N GLY A 346 2.53 0.39 -2.22
CA GLY A 346 2.23 1.82 -2.15
C GLY A 346 0.77 2.08 -1.82
N ALA A 347 -0.15 1.43 -2.55
CA ALA A 347 -1.59 1.55 -2.32
C ALA A 347 -2.00 1.03 -0.93
N GLY A 348 -1.45 -0.11 -0.50
CA GLY A 348 -1.70 -0.71 0.81
C GLY A 348 -1.25 0.18 1.97
N LEU A 349 -0.03 0.73 1.90
CA LEU A 349 0.49 1.67 2.89
C LEU A 349 -0.32 2.97 2.91
N PHE A 350 -0.64 3.53 1.75
CA PHE A 350 -1.38 4.78 1.64
C PHE A 350 -2.77 4.67 2.29
N LEU A 351 -3.52 3.60 1.98
CA LEU A 351 -4.84 3.38 2.59
C LEU A 351 -4.76 3.15 4.10
N ALA A 352 -3.82 2.31 4.54
CA ALA A 352 -3.64 2.03 5.97
C ALA A 352 -3.27 3.30 6.75
N GLN A 353 -2.43 4.17 6.19
CA GLN A 353 -2.11 5.46 6.79
C GLN A 353 -3.36 6.31 7.02
N GLN A 354 -4.22 6.45 6.02
CA GLN A 354 -5.43 7.27 6.13
C GLN A 354 -6.42 6.69 7.14
N ILE A 355 -6.60 5.37 7.15
CA ILE A 355 -7.45 4.68 8.14
C ILE A 355 -6.96 4.94 9.57
N LEU A 356 -5.66 4.76 9.82
CA LEU A 356 -5.10 4.95 11.15
C LEU A 356 -5.14 6.42 11.59
N GLN A 357 -4.93 7.35 10.67
CA GLN A 357 -5.01 8.78 10.93
C GLN A 357 -6.45 9.19 11.30
N GLU A 358 -7.45 8.72 10.56
CA GLU A 358 -8.88 8.95 10.85
C GLU A 358 -9.24 8.42 12.25
N GLU A 359 -8.88 7.16 12.54
CA GLU A 359 -9.23 6.48 13.79
C GLU A 359 -8.39 6.96 15.00
N SER A 360 -7.27 7.66 14.78
CA SER A 360 -6.46 8.26 15.86
C SER A 360 -7.19 9.34 16.67
N THR A 361 -8.23 9.93 16.09
CA THR A 361 -9.12 10.88 16.78
C THR A 361 -9.97 10.20 17.86
N LYS A 362 -10.31 8.92 17.64
CA LYS A 362 -11.17 8.11 18.53
C LYS A 362 -10.35 7.23 19.48
N ASN A 363 -9.20 6.71 19.04
CA ASN A 363 -8.39 5.78 19.80
C ASN A 363 -7.02 6.37 20.16
N THR A 364 -6.80 6.60 21.45
CA THR A 364 -5.56 7.18 21.99
C THR A 364 -4.32 6.33 21.72
N ASN A 365 -4.46 5.02 21.49
CA ASN A 365 -3.33 4.15 21.17
C ASN A 365 -2.76 4.41 19.76
N LEU A 366 -3.52 5.04 18.87
CA LEU A 366 -3.06 5.30 17.49
C LEU A 366 -2.39 6.67 17.30
N LYS A 367 -2.48 7.58 18.27
CA LYS A 367 -2.00 8.97 18.12
C LYS A 367 -0.51 9.09 17.80
N ASP A 368 0.29 8.14 18.29
CA ASP A 368 1.75 8.15 18.17
C ASP A 368 2.26 7.28 17.02
N ILE A 369 1.35 6.79 16.16
CA ILE A 369 1.72 5.94 15.02
C ILE A 369 2.05 6.81 13.82
N LYS A 370 3.17 6.49 13.18
CA LYS A 370 3.69 7.25 12.05
C LYS A 370 3.85 6.35 10.83
N THR A 371 3.97 6.97 9.67
CA THR A 371 4.50 6.35 8.47
C THR A 371 5.78 7.07 8.07
N PRO A 372 6.77 6.38 7.48
CA PRO A 372 7.99 7.03 7.05
C PRO A 372 7.73 7.91 5.83
N LYS A 373 8.53 8.95 5.64
CA LYS A 373 8.55 9.72 4.39
C LYS A 373 8.77 8.77 3.21
N THR A 374 7.93 8.90 2.20
CA THR A 374 7.84 7.96 1.09
C THR A 374 7.56 8.68 -0.22
N TRP A 375 8.36 8.36 -1.25
CA TRP A 375 8.20 8.75 -2.64
C TRP A 375 7.91 7.52 -3.51
N TYR A 376 7.24 7.72 -4.63
CA TYR A 376 6.76 6.65 -5.50
C TYR A 376 7.30 6.84 -6.91
N ILE A 377 7.67 5.76 -7.59
CA ILE A 377 7.83 5.75 -9.05
C ILE A 377 6.64 5.03 -9.66
N ALA A 378 6.02 5.62 -10.66
CA ALA A 378 4.90 5.04 -11.38
C ALA A 378 5.27 3.69 -12.04
N SER A 379 4.30 2.77 -12.11
CA SER A 379 4.52 1.38 -12.49
C SER A 379 4.97 1.15 -13.93
N ASP A 380 4.59 2.06 -14.82
CA ASP A 380 5.03 2.10 -16.22
C ASP A 380 6.43 2.71 -16.40
N GLY A 381 7.07 3.18 -15.31
CA GLY A 381 8.46 3.60 -15.28
C GLY A 381 9.42 2.50 -15.74
N LEU A 382 9.12 1.23 -15.46
CA LEU A 382 9.88 0.08 -15.98
C LEU A 382 9.81 0.00 -17.51
N LEU A 383 8.61 0.16 -18.08
CA LEU A 383 8.41 0.06 -19.53
C LEU A 383 9.11 1.21 -20.24
N ASN A 384 9.02 2.42 -19.68
CA ASN A 384 9.77 3.58 -20.17
C ASN A 384 11.28 3.34 -20.09
N PHE A 385 11.79 2.82 -18.95
CA PHE A 385 13.20 2.49 -18.77
C PHE A 385 13.70 1.50 -19.83
N MET A 386 12.95 0.44 -20.08
CA MET A 386 13.32 -0.54 -21.11
C MET A 386 13.31 0.06 -22.51
N SER A 387 12.26 0.80 -22.87
CA SER A 387 12.14 1.43 -24.19
C SER A 387 13.25 2.47 -24.42
N TYR A 388 13.57 3.26 -23.41
CA TYR A 388 14.63 4.27 -23.47
C TYR A 388 16.01 3.64 -23.72
N ASN A 389 16.22 2.38 -23.30
CA ASN A 389 17.47 1.66 -23.44
C ASN A 389 17.44 0.55 -24.51
N SER A 390 16.35 0.43 -25.29
CA SER A 390 16.18 -0.62 -26.31
C SER A 390 16.32 -2.06 -25.77
N LEU A 391 15.66 -2.33 -24.64
CA LEU A 391 15.70 -3.62 -23.92
C LEU A 391 14.45 -4.48 -24.13
N GLU A 392 13.79 -4.36 -25.29
CA GLU A 392 12.53 -5.06 -25.57
C GLU A 392 12.68 -6.59 -25.61
N ASP A 393 13.86 -7.09 -25.96
CA ASP A 393 14.20 -8.52 -26.01
C ASP A 393 14.12 -9.19 -24.63
N ILE A 394 14.38 -8.44 -23.54
CA ILE A 394 14.32 -8.95 -22.17
C ILE A 394 12.88 -9.31 -21.76
N LEU A 395 11.85 -8.78 -22.42
CA LEU A 395 10.46 -9.18 -22.15
C LEU A 395 10.19 -10.65 -22.46
N GLU A 396 10.96 -11.24 -23.37
CA GLU A 396 10.82 -12.65 -23.75
C GLU A 396 11.36 -13.59 -22.66
N GLN A 397 12.17 -13.07 -21.72
CA GLN A 397 12.79 -13.82 -20.63
C GLN A 397 11.77 -14.67 -19.86
N LYS A 398 10.57 -14.13 -19.63
CA LYS A 398 9.52 -14.80 -18.86
C LYS A 398 8.95 -16.05 -19.54
N TYR A 399 9.18 -16.25 -20.84
CA TYR A 399 8.71 -17.42 -21.59
C TYR A 399 9.78 -18.50 -21.78
N LYS A 400 11.02 -18.24 -21.33
CA LYS A 400 12.13 -19.21 -21.40
C LYS A 400 11.99 -20.29 -20.31
N GLU A 401 12.71 -21.39 -20.49
CA GLU A 401 12.83 -22.41 -19.43
C GLU A 401 13.55 -21.85 -18.20
N ILE A 402 13.14 -22.28 -17.00
CA ILE A 402 13.65 -21.72 -15.73
C ILE A 402 15.16 -21.88 -15.53
N GLY A 403 15.74 -22.95 -16.09
CA GLY A 403 17.19 -23.18 -16.07
C GLY A 403 17.95 -22.12 -16.88
N LEU A 404 17.44 -21.77 -18.06
CA LEU A 404 18.02 -20.75 -18.93
C LEU A 404 17.87 -19.36 -18.31
N ILE A 405 16.70 -19.06 -17.74
CA ILE A 405 16.46 -17.80 -16.99
C ILE A 405 17.52 -17.61 -15.91
N ARG A 406 17.78 -18.66 -15.10
CA ARG A 406 18.76 -18.61 -14.02
C ARG A 406 20.18 -18.35 -14.54
N GLN A 407 20.54 -18.89 -15.70
CA GLN A 407 21.85 -18.70 -16.32
C GLN A 407 22.03 -17.28 -16.87
N GLU A 408 21.00 -16.71 -17.49
CA GLU A 408 21.06 -15.38 -18.11
C GLU A 408 20.80 -14.24 -17.11
N TYR A 409 20.19 -14.51 -15.96
CA TYR A 409 19.80 -13.48 -14.99
C TYR A 409 20.94 -12.56 -14.52
N PRO A 410 22.18 -13.05 -14.26
CA PRO A 410 23.31 -12.15 -13.96
C PRO A 410 23.61 -11.15 -15.08
N TYR A 411 23.43 -11.54 -16.34
CA TYR A 411 23.58 -10.64 -17.48
C TYR A 411 22.45 -9.60 -17.51
N VAL A 412 21.20 -9.99 -17.23
CA VAL A 412 20.07 -9.05 -17.12
C VAL A 412 20.34 -7.99 -16.06
N ILE A 413 20.83 -8.37 -14.87
CA ILE A 413 21.23 -7.41 -13.82
C ILE A 413 22.30 -6.45 -14.36
N HIS A 414 23.35 -6.99 -15.00
CA HIS A 414 24.43 -6.17 -15.54
C HIS A 414 23.94 -5.15 -16.58
N VAL A 415 23.07 -5.57 -17.50
CA VAL A 415 22.48 -4.69 -18.53
C VAL A 415 21.65 -3.57 -17.88
N PHE A 416 20.77 -3.91 -16.93
CA PHE A 416 19.95 -2.92 -16.23
C PHE A 416 20.80 -1.90 -15.47
N LYS A 417 21.82 -2.35 -14.73
CA LYS A 417 22.69 -1.44 -13.97
C LYS A 417 23.53 -0.50 -14.84
N ASN A 418 23.81 -0.86 -16.09
CA ASN A 418 24.54 0.00 -17.04
C ASN A 418 23.61 0.80 -17.97
N SER A 419 22.30 0.74 -17.75
CA SER A 419 21.30 1.45 -18.53
C SER A 419 21.00 2.82 -17.91
N SER A 420 20.55 3.77 -18.73
CA SER A 420 20.28 5.14 -18.32
C SER A 420 18.81 5.39 -18.00
N PHE A 421 18.52 6.28 -17.06
CA PHE A 421 17.16 6.73 -16.78
C PHE A 421 16.81 7.95 -17.65
N SER A 422 15.51 8.15 -17.92
CA SER A 422 15.05 9.34 -18.63
C SER A 422 15.30 10.62 -17.81
N PRO A 423 15.46 11.79 -18.45
CA PRO A 423 15.69 13.06 -17.76
C PRO A 423 14.60 13.41 -16.72
N GLU A 424 13.35 13.04 -16.99
CA GLU A 424 12.21 13.31 -16.11
C GLU A 424 12.28 12.49 -14.83
N ILE A 425 12.64 11.20 -14.95
CA ILE A 425 12.87 10.33 -13.78
C ILE A 425 14.04 10.86 -12.96
N LEU A 426 15.16 11.19 -13.60
CA LEU A 426 16.34 11.75 -12.91
C LEU A 426 16.01 13.06 -12.17
N LYS A 427 15.21 13.94 -12.77
CA LYS A 427 14.74 15.17 -12.12
C LYS A 427 13.88 14.85 -10.90
N GLY A 428 12.93 13.93 -11.02
CA GLY A 428 12.09 13.50 -9.90
C GLY A 428 12.90 12.86 -8.76
N LEU A 429 13.89 12.03 -9.08
CA LEU A 429 14.78 11.42 -8.10
C LEU A 429 15.63 12.47 -7.36
N ASN A 430 16.11 13.50 -8.05
CA ASN A 430 16.83 14.61 -7.42
C ASN A 430 15.94 15.37 -6.43
N LEU A 431 14.68 15.66 -6.79
CA LEU A 431 13.73 16.30 -5.89
C LEU A 431 13.44 15.43 -4.65
N ALA A 432 13.31 14.12 -4.85
CA ALA A 432 13.13 13.18 -3.75
C ALA A 432 14.34 13.18 -2.80
N LEU A 433 15.57 13.15 -3.34
CA LEU A 433 16.80 13.20 -2.53
C LEU A 433 16.95 14.50 -1.73
N ASP A 434 16.51 15.63 -2.28
CA ASP A 434 16.47 16.92 -1.58
C ASP A 434 15.47 16.88 -0.41
N ASP A 435 14.29 16.30 -0.63
CA ASP A 435 13.28 16.13 0.42
C ASP A 435 13.75 15.13 1.50
N PHE A 436 14.42 14.04 1.14
CA PHE A 436 14.92 13.05 2.10
C PHE A 436 16.09 13.57 2.95
N GLY A 437 16.92 14.46 2.43
CA GLY A 437 18.21 14.78 3.06
C GLY A 437 19.11 13.54 3.12
N GLU A 438 19.98 13.42 4.13
CA GLU A 438 21.00 12.36 4.24
C GLU A 438 20.56 11.16 5.10
N VAL A 439 19.26 10.89 5.16
CA VAL A 439 18.73 9.72 5.89
C VAL A 439 18.85 8.47 5.01
N PRO A 440 19.28 7.30 5.54
CA PRO A 440 19.31 6.07 4.76
C PRO A 440 17.95 5.73 4.15
N LEU A 441 17.96 5.14 2.96
CA LEU A 441 16.76 4.86 2.18
C LEU A 441 16.61 3.36 1.92
N VAL A 442 15.36 2.94 1.72
CA VAL A 442 15.02 1.60 1.25
C VAL A 442 14.16 1.71 0.00
N ILE A 443 14.60 1.04 -1.06
CA ILE A 443 13.96 1.00 -2.37
C ILE A 443 13.23 -0.33 -2.45
N ARG A 444 11.89 -0.29 -2.46
CA ARG A 444 11.05 -1.49 -2.51
C ARG A 444 10.31 -1.58 -3.83
N SER A 445 10.31 -2.78 -4.39
CA SER A 445 9.40 -3.21 -5.46
C SER A 445 7.94 -3.11 -5.00
N SER A 446 7.06 -2.53 -5.81
CA SER A 446 5.62 -2.37 -5.56
C SER A 446 4.86 -2.85 -6.80
N SER A 447 4.69 -4.16 -6.98
CA SER A 447 4.04 -4.74 -8.18
C SER A 447 2.54 -4.48 -8.16
N LEU A 448 1.91 -4.30 -9.33
CA LEU A 448 0.45 -4.24 -9.43
C LEU A 448 -0.21 -5.58 -9.06
N LEU A 449 0.52 -6.70 -9.11
CA LEU A 449 -0.01 -8.02 -8.77
C LEU A 449 -0.04 -8.28 -7.26
N GLU A 450 0.63 -7.46 -6.45
CA GLU A 450 0.73 -7.63 -4.98
C GLU A 450 -0.60 -7.47 -4.24
N ASP A 451 -1.52 -6.67 -4.78
CA ASP A 451 -2.83 -6.40 -4.15
C ASP A 451 -3.89 -7.45 -4.48
N ARG A 452 -3.56 -8.43 -5.33
CA ARG A 452 -4.54 -9.40 -5.80
C ARG A 452 -4.80 -10.42 -4.70
N VAL A 453 -6.06 -10.48 -4.25
CA VAL A 453 -6.51 -11.48 -3.27
C VAL A 453 -6.15 -12.90 -3.74
N GLY A 454 -5.37 -13.60 -2.93
CA GLY A 454 -4.95 -14.98 -3.20
C GLY A 454 -3.56 -15.13 -3.84
N ALA A 455 -2.91 -14.04 -4.27
CA ALA A 455 -1.50 -14.05 -4.66
C ALA A 455 -0.65 -13.43 -3.53
N SER A 456 0.43 -14.09 -3.12
CA SER A 456 1.42 -13.57 -2.19
C SER A 456 2.78 -13.47 -2.86
N PHE A 457 3.15 -12.26 -3.27
CA PHE A 457 4.49 -11.95 -3.78
C PHE A 457 5.47 -11.61 -2.65
N ALA A 458 5.11 -11.92 -1.40
CA ALA A 458 5.93 -11.69 -0.22
C ALA A 458 7.30 -12.35 -0.37
N GLY A 459 8.38 -11.55 -0.28
CA GLY A 459 9.76 -12.02 -0.38
C GLY A 459 10.15 -12.57 -1.75
N LYS A 460 9.39 -12.25 -2.82
CA LYS A 460 9.73 -12.66 -4.20
C LYS A 460 10.51 -11.59 -4.95
N TYR A 461 10.18 -10.33 -4.72
CA TYR A 461 10.88 -9.19 -5.32
C TYR A 461 11.87 -8.58 -4.34
N LYS A 462 12.93 -7.95 -4.88
CA LYS A 462 13.98 -7.33 -4.08
C LYS A 462 13.50 -6.05 -3.37
N SER A 463 14.04 -5.82 -2.18
CA SER A 463 14.05 -4.53 -1.50
C SER A 463 15.49 -4.24 -1.10
N LEU A 464 16.02 -3.08 -1.49
CA LEU A 464 17.43 -2.74 -1.33
C LEU A 464 17.58 -1.54 -0.40
N PHE A 465 18.51 -1.64 0.55
CA PHE A 465 18.87 -0.54 1.45
C PHE A 465 20.07 0.20 0.87
N ILE A 466 20.03 1.52 0.93
CA ILE A 466 21.17 2.39 0.61
C ILE A 466 21.45 3.33 1.79
N PRO A 467 22.71 3.62 2.10
CA PRO A 467 23.09 4.52 3.19
C PRO A 467 22.69 5.98 2.91
N ASN A 468 22.57 6.37 1.63
CA ASN A 468 22.22 7.73 1.20
C ASN A 468 23.18 8.82 1.76
N ILE A 469 24.47 8.52 1.73
CA ILE A 469 25.58 9.39 2.19
C ILE A 469 26.41 9.88 0.99
N GLY A 470 27.18 10.95 1.20
CA GLY A 470 28.09 11.51 0.20
C GLY A 470 27.47 12.68 -0.58
N SER A 471 28.11 13.05 -1.68
CA SER A 471 27.63 14.11 -2.57
C SER A 471 26.28 13.75 -3.20
N LYS A 472 25.54 14.76 -3.65
CA LYS A 472 24.24 14.55 -4.31
C LYS A 472 24.36 13.64 -5.54
N GLU A 473 25.46 13.72 -6.28
CA GLU A 473 25.73 12.88 -7.45
C GLU A 473 25.97 11.42 -7.06
N GLU A 474 26.78 11.15 -6.03
CA GLU A 474 27.01 9.79 -5.52
C GLU A 474 25.72 9.16 -4.98
N ARG A 475 24.93 9.95 -4.25
CA ARG A 475 23.62 9.52 -3.71
C ARG A 475 22.63 9.22 -4.82
N LEU A 476 22.58 10.06 -5.86
CA LEU A 476 21.74 9.82 -7.04
C LEU A 476 22.16 8.55 -7.78
N SER A 477 23.47 8.36 -7.98
CA SER A 477 24.03 7.16 -8.61
C SER A 477 23.64 5.89 -7.84
N ALA A 478 23.84 5.87 -6.52
CA ALA A 478 23.45 4.74 -5.68
C ALA A 478 21.93 4.46 -5.71
N LEU A 479 21.11 5.51 -5.75
CA LEU A 479 19.66 5.38 -5.85
C LEU A 479 19.24 4.81 -7.21
N THR A 480 19.80 5.30 -8.32
CA THR A 480 19.53 4.79 -9.66
C THR A 480 19.98 3.34 -9.82
N ASP A 481 21.13 2.98 -9.26
CA ASP A 481 21.64 1.60 -9.24
C ASP A 481 20.66 0.66 -8.52
N ALA A 482 20.17 1.06 -7.34
CA ALA A 482 19.21 0.27 -6.58
C ALA A 482 17.87 0.11 -7.32
N ILE A 483 17.38 1.18 -7.95
CA ILE A 483 16.15 1.16 -8.77
C ILE A 483 16.31 0.21 -9.96
N ALA A 484 17.42 0.29 -10.69
CA ALA A 484 17.71 -0.57 -11.84
C ALA A 484 17.76 -2.05 -11.44
N GLU A 485 18.38 -2.37 -10.30
CA GLU A 485 18.43 -3.74 -9.79
C GLU A 485 17.05 -4.26 -9.32
N VAL A 486 16.22 -3.39 -8.71
CA VAL A 486 14.83 -3.72 -8.38
C VAL A 486 14.01 -4.01 -9.63
N TYR A 487 14.16 -3.22 -10.70
CA TYR A 487 13.54 -3.51 -12.00
C TYR A 487 14.02 -4.82 -12.61
N ALA A 488 15.33 -5.09 -12.57
CA ALA A 488 15.88 -6.35 -13.05
C ALA A 488 15.29 -7.56 -12.30
N SER A 489 14.95 -7.40 -11.00
CA SER A 489 14.40 -8.50 -10.18
C SER A 489 13.12 -9.14 -10.71
N ILE A 490 12.34 -8.42 -11.52
CA ILE A 490 11.12 -8.95 -12.15
C ILE A 490 11.43 -10.12 -13.09
N PHE A 491 12.60 -10.07 -13.73
CA PHE A 491 13.07 -11.07 -14.69
C PHE A 491 13.88 -12.19 -14.02
N GLY A 492 13.86 -12.25 -12.69
CA GLY A 492 14.50 -13.30 -11.91
C GLY A 492 13.76 -14.63 -11.98
N PRO A 493 14.44 -15.75 -11.69
CA PRO A 493 13.82 -17.07 -11.71
C PRO A 493 12.67 -17.19 -10.70
N ASP A 494 12.84 -16.69 -9.48
CA ASP A 494 11.86 -16.92 -8.41
C ASP A 494 10.50 -16.21 -8.66
N PRO A 495 10.46 -14.94 -9.10
CA PRO A 495 9.19 -14.31 -9.50
C PRO A 495 8.52 -14.97 -10.71
N ILE A 496 9.31 -15.35 -11.72
CA ILE A 496 8.76 -15.99 -12.93
C ILE A 496 8.16 -17.35 -12.58
N GLU A 497 8.89 -18.18 -11.82
CA GLU A 497 8.40 -19.50 -11.38
C GLU A 497 7.12 -19.36 -10.54
N TYR A 498 7.08 -18.38 -9.64
CA TYR A 498 5.89 -18.08 -8.87
C TYR A 498 4.69 -17.70 -9.76
N ARG A 499 4.91 -16.85 -10.77
CA ARG A 499 3.86 -16.46 -11.72
C ARG A 499 3.37 -17.64 -12.56
N VAL A 500 4.25 -18.54 -12.98
CA VAL A 500 3.87 -19.79 -13.65
C VAL A 500 2.95 -20.64 -12.75
N GLN A 501 3.36 -20.88 -11.50
CA GLN A 501 2.59 -21.68 -10.54
C GLN A 501 1.20 -21.11 -10.26
N ASN A 502 1.05 -19.77 -10.31
CA ASN A 502 -0.20 -19.08 -10.02
C ASN A 502 -0.98 -18.66 -11.28
N LYS A 503 -0.55 -19.08 -12.49
CA LYS A 503 -1.18 -18.71 -13.78
C LYS A 503 -1.23 -17.19 -14.01
N LEU A 504 -0.16 -16.49 -13.63
CA LEU A 504 0.01 -15.04 -13.72
C LEU A 504 1.06 -14.62 -14.77
N LEU A 505 1.59 -15.55 -15.57
CA LEU A 505 2.68 -15.25 -16.51
C LEU A 505 2.26 -14.32 -17.66
N ASP A 506 1.04 -14.52 -18.18
CA ASP A 506 0.52 -13.75 -19.32
C ASP A 506 -0.08 -12.41 -18.90
N TYR A 507 -0.25 -12.18 -17.60
CA TYR A 507 -0.63 -10.87 -17.09
C TYR A 507 0.47 -9.86 -17.37
N HIS A 508 0.07 -8.68 -17.83
CA HIS A 508 0.98 -7.57 -17.96
C HIS A 508 1.38 -7.11 -16.55
N GLU A 509 2.62 -7.40 -16.16
CA GLU A 509 3.16 -7.00 -14.87
C GLU A 509 3.88 -5.67 -15.03
N GLU A 510 3.37 -4.67 -14.31
CA GLU A 510 4.06 -3.40 -14.11
C GLU A 510 4.53 -3.31 -12.66
N MET A 511 5.61 -2.57 -12.45
CA MET A 511 6.28 -2.47 -11.15
C MET A 511 6.45 -1.01 -10.77
N GLY A 512 5.64 -0.56 -9.82
CA GLY A 512 5.93 0.69 -9.11
C GLY A 512 7.13 0.50 -8.19
N ILE A 513 7.74 1.61 -7.77
CA ILE A 513 8.81 1.58 -6.76
C ILE A 513 8.44 2.49 -5.60
N LEU A 514 8.64 1.98 -4.39
CA LEU A 514 8.49 2.71 -3.14
C LEU A 514 9.88 3.10 -2.63
N ILE A 515 10.23 4.37 -2.67
CA ILE A 515 11.45 4.92 -2.07
C ILE A 515 11.07 5.46 -0.70
N GLN A 516 11.58 4.87 0.36
CA GLN A 516 11.16 5.20 1.72
C GLN A 516 12.36 5.47 2.62
N GLU A 517 12.23 6.44 3.53
CA GLU A 517 13.24 6.64 4.58
C GLU A 517 13.31 5.42 5.50
N VAL A 518 14.52 5.02 5.87
CA VAL A 518 14.72 3.97 6.86
C VAL A 518 14.43 4.54 8.24
N VAL A 519 13.52 3.91 8.97
CA VAL A 519 13.23 4.29 10.35
C VAL A 519 14.38 3.80 11.23
N GLY A 520 15.03 4.70 11.96
CA GLY A 520 16.13 4.33 12.83
C GLY A 520 16.73 5.47 13.62
N ASN A 521 17.77 5.15 14.41
CA ASN A 521 18.66 6.11 15.04
C ASN A 521 20.11 5.73 14.74
N GLN A 522 21.01 6.71 14.82
CA GLN A 522 22.44 6.48 14.75
C GLN A 522 22.96 5.88 16.07
N VAL A 523 23.70 4.78 15.99
CA VAL A 523 24.33 4.04 17.10
C VAL A 523 25.76 3.70 16.68
N GLY A 524 26.73 4.54 17.07
CA GLY A 524 28.10 4.44 16.55
C GLY A 524 28.11 4.63 15.02
N PRO A 525 28.75 3.75 14.23
CA PRO A 525 28.75 3.81 12.76
C PRO A 525 27.48 3.22 12.13
N TYR A 526 26.54 2.73 12.93
CA TYR A 526 25.39 1.98 12.44
C TYR A 526 24.09 2.76 12.57
N PHE A 527 23.21 2.61 11.60
CA PHE A 527 21.86 3.18 11.59
C PHE A 527 20.81 2.08 11.52
N PHE A 528 19.91 2.03 12.51
CA PHE A 528 18.85 1.02 12.60
C PHE A 528 17.75 1.42 13.61
N PRO A 529 16.53 0.85 13.55
CA PRO A 529 15.50 1.06 14.56
C PRO A 529 15.76 0.22 15.81
N ALA A 530 15.22 0.65 16.95
CA ALA A 530 15.35 -0.07 18.22
C ALA A 530 14.87 -1.53 18.09
N PHE A 531 13.80 -1.74 17.33
CA PHE A 531 13.35 -3.05 16.88
C PHE A 531 12.40 -2.89 15.70
N ALA A 532 12.23 -3.97 14.96
CA ALA A 532 11.28 -4.06 13.86
C ALA A 532 10.60 -5.42 13.85
N GLY A 533 9.58 -5.57 13.02
CA GLY A 533 8.87 -6.84 12.98
C GLY A 533 7.77 -6.90 11.94
N VAL A 534 7.16 -8.07 11.89
CA VAL A 534 5.94 -8.34 11.13
C VAL A 534 4.81 -8.70 12.08
N GLY A 535 3.61 -8.24 11.76
CA GLY A 535 2.40 -8.54 12.51
C GLY A 535 1.31 -9.09 11.63
N PHE A 536 0.62 -10.11 12.11
CA PHE A 536 -0.52 -10.74 11.46
C PHE A 536 -1.73 -10.62 12.37
N SER A 537 -2.84 -10.11 11.83
CA SER A 537 -4.12 -10.05 12.56
C SER A 537 -4.65 -11.44 12.91
N HIS A 538 -4.42 -12.43 12.03
CA HIS A 538 -4.76 -13.82 12.27
C HIS A 538 -3.53 -14.70 12.48
N ASN A 539 -3.52 -15.44 13.59
CA ASN A 539 -2.54 -16.48 13.88
C ASN A 539 -2.97 -17.83 13.30
N ASN A 540 -2.28 -18.29 12.25
CA ASN A 540 -2.50 -19.61 11.66
C ASN A 540 -1.76 -20.74 12.38
N TYR A 541 -0.98 -20.41 13.41
CA TYR A 541 -0.13 -21.31 14.18
C TYR A 541 -0.32 -21.07 15.69
N PRO A 542 -1.53 -21.23 16.25
CA PRO A 542 -1.70 -21.14 17.70
C PRO A 542 -0.88 -22.26 18.35
N TRP A 543 -0.04 -21.94 19.33
CA TRP A 543 0.80 -22.92 20.05
C TRP A 543 0.26 -23.27 21.45
N SER A 544 -0.91 -22.75 21.79
CA SER A 544 -1.60 -23.03 23.05
C SER A 544 -3.10 -22.99 22.79
N SER A 545 -3.87 -23.84 23.48
CA SER A 545 -5.35 -23.80 23.42
C SER A 545 -5.95 -22.46 23.88
N ARG A 546 -5.16 -21.67 24.62
CA ARG A 546 -5.56 -20.33 25.07
C ARG A 546 -5.41 -19.26 23.99
N ILE A 547 -4.66 -19.55 22.92
CA ILE A 547 -4.43 -18.62 21.80
C ILE A 547 -5.46 -18.91 20.71
N LYS A 548 -6.31 -17.94 20.44
CA LYS A 548 -7.29 -17.98 19.34
C LYS A 548 -6.65 -17.45 18.07
N GLN A 549 -7.23 -17.79 16.92
CA GLN A 549 -6.78 -17.25 15.63
C GLN A 549 -6.78 -15.71 15.62
N LYS A 550 -7.81 -15.08 16.19
CA LYS A 550 -7.94 -13.62 16.32
C LYS A 550 -7.01 -12.97 17.35
N ASP A 551 -6.22 -13.74 18.08
CA ASP A 551 -5.22 -13.17 19.00
C ASP A 551 -3.97 -12.67 18.27
N GLY A 552 -3.87 -12.89 16.95
CA GLY A 552 -2.79 -12.42 16.10
C GLY A 552 -1.43 -13.07 16.36
N LEU A 553 -0.46 -12.70 15.54
CA LEU A 553 0.92 -13.18 15.62
C LEU A 553 1.87 -12.01 15.35
N LEU A 554 2.88 -11.82 16.21
CA LEU A 554 3.99 -10.90 15.96
C LEU A 554 5.29 -11.69 15.89
N ARG A 555 6.17 -11.26 14.97
CA ARG A 555 7.58 -11.68 14.93
C ARG A 555 8.43 -10.42 15.09
N ILE A 556 9.24 -10.35 16.12
CA ILE A 556 10.01 -9.15 16.49
C ILE A 556 11.50 -9.47 16.48
N VAL A 557 12.29 -8.56 15.91
CA VAL A 557 13.76 -8.64 15.85
C VAL A 557 14.37 -7.29 16.28
N PRO A 558 15.57 -7.27 16.85
CA PRO A 558 16.34 -6.05 17.01
C PRO A 558 16.80 -5.52 15.65
N GLY A 559 17.00 -4.20 15.53
CA GLY A 559 17.46 -3.59 14.27
C GLY A 559 16.47 -3.70 13.13
N LEU A 560 16.96 -3.81 11.90
CA LEU A 560 16.14 -3.83 10.70
C LEU A 560 15.21 -5.06 10.62
N GLY A 561 14.02 -4.86 10.04
CA GLY A 561 12.98 -5.88 9.98
C GLY A 561 13.21 -7.01 8.97
N THR A 562 14.32 -6.96 8.22
CA THR A 562 14.72 -7.98 7.22
C THR A 562 14.68 -9.38 7.82
N ARG A 563 15.20 -9.58 9.03
CA ARG A 563 15.23 -10.90 9.70
C ARG A 563 13.87 -11.38 10.22
N ALA A 564 12.90 -10.48 10.35
CA ALA A 564 11.52 -10.85 10.69
C ALA A 564 10.71 -11.27 9.46
N VAL A 565 11.05 -10.69 8.29
CA VAL A 565 10.43 -10.98 6.99
C VAL A 565 11.08 -12.21 6.34
N ASP A 566 12.40 -12.16 6.17
CA ASP A 566 13.21 -13.16 5.51
C ASP A 566 13.60 -14.30 6.48
N ARG A 567 13.65 -15.51 5.92
CA ARG A 567 14.04 -16.70 6.68
C ARG A 567 15.56 -16.79 6.66
N THR A 568 16.19 -16.72 7.82
CA THR A 568 17.62 -16.99 7.95
C THR A 568 17.83 -18.24 8.79
N SER A 569 18.61 -19.20 8.30
CA SER A 569 18.78 -20.52 8.92
C SER A 569 19.45 -20.49 10.29
N ASN A 570 20.05 -19.36 10.67
CA ASN A 570 20.98 -19.27 11.81
C ASN A 570 20.49 -18.30 12.90
N ASP A 571 19.24 -17.83 12.84
CA ASP A 571 18.74 -16.81 13.77
C ASP A 571 17.22 -16.81 13.90
N TYR A 572 16.72 -16.37 15.05
CA TYR A 572 15.31 -16.52 15.41
C TYR A 572 14.66 -15.18 15.79
N PRO A 573 13.52 -14.84 15.18
CA PRO A 573 12.69 -13.76 15.67
C PRO A 573 11.95 -14.19 16.94
N ILE A 574 11.68 -13.23 17.82
CA ILE A 574 10.84 -13.46 18.99
C ILE A 574 9.37 -13.49 18.56
N ILE A 575 8.71 -14.63 18.80
CA ILE A 575 7.32 -14.86 18.44
C ILE A 575 6.41 -14.61 19.64
N LEU A 576 5.34 -13.83 19.46
CA LEU A 576 4.30 -13.66 20.48
C LEU A 576 2.89 -13.45 19.88
N ALA A 577 1.87 -13.75 20.67
CA ALA A 577 0.48 -13.47 20.31
C ALA A 577 0.02 -12.18 21.02
N PRO A 578 -0.28 -11.07 20.33
CA PRO A 578 -0.68 -9.82 20.98
C PRO A 578 -1.98 -9.94 21.80
N GLY A 579 -2.85 -10.90 21.48
CA GLY A 579 -4.03 -11.23 22.31
C GLY A 579 -3.68 -11.94 23.63
N GLN A 580 -2.58 -12.67 23.67
CA GLN A 580 -2.09 -13.43 24.83
C GLN A 580 -0.56 -13.26 25.01
N PRO A 581 -0.06 -12.04 25.26
CA PRO A 581 1.37 -11.72 25.13
C PRO A 581 2.27 -12.40 26.18
N ASN A 582 1.68 -12.90 27.27
CA ASN A 582 2.41 -13.60 28.33
C ASN A 582 2.57 -15.11 28.05
N LEU A 583 1.91 -15.65 27.02
CA LEU A 583 2.07 -17.05 26.61
C LEU A 583 3.20 -17.16 25.59
N ARG A 584 4.39 -17.52 26.05
CA ARG A 584 5.56 -17.70 25.19
C ARG A 584 5.58 -19.07 24.53
N VAL A 585 6.24 -19.13 23.38
CA VAL A 585 6.64 -20.40 22.75
C VAL A 585 7.77 -21.02 23.58
N ASN A 586 8.83 -20.25 23.84
CA ASN A 586 9.98 -20.70 24.64
C ASN A 586 9.74 -20.40 26.12
N SER A 587 9.71 -21.45 26.95
CA SER A 587 9.34 -21.33 28.38
C SER A 587 10.52 -21.55 29.32
N THR A 588 11.52 -22.33 28.91
CA THR A 588 12.71 -22.60 29.72
C THR A 588 13.84 -21.62 29.43
N SER A 589 14.75 -21.41 30.39
CA SER A 589 15.90 -20.51 30.20
C SER A 589 16.81 -20.97 29.05
N GLU A 590 17.05 -22.28 28.93
CA GLU A 590 17.85 -22.86 27.84
C GLU A 590 17.22 -22.61 26.46
N GLU A 591 15.90 -22.74 26.35
CA GLU A 591 15.18 -22.45 25.10
C GLU A 591 15.29 -20.96 24.75
N ILE A 592 15.11 -20.06 25.71
CA ILE A 592 15.20 -18.61 25.45
C ILE A 592 16.62 -18.23 24.99
N ILE A 593 17.68 -18.79 25.60
CA ILE A 593 19.07 -18.55 25.19
C ILE A 593 19.35 -19.06 23.77
N LYS A 594 18.74 -20.20 23.40
CA LYS A 594 18.93 -20.81 22.08
C LYS A 594 18.15 -20.08 20.98
N TYR A 595 16.92 -19.65 21.28
CA TYR A 595 15.95 -19.09 20.34
C TYR A 595 15.75 -17.58 20.52
N THR A 596 16.85 -16.87 20.78
CA THR A 596 16.91 -15.41 20.72
C THR A 596 17.63 -14.98 19.47
N SER A 597 17.41 -13.72 19.07
CA SER A 597 18.21 -13.09 18.02
C SER A 597 19.67 -13.01 18.46
N ARG A 598 20.59 -13.49 17.62
CA ARG A 598 22.05 -13.43 17.78
C ARG A 598 22.68 -12.40 16.86
N TYR A 599 22.06 -12.18 15.71
CA TYR A 599 22.53 -11.23 14.72
C TYR A 599 21.53 -10.08 14.58
N ILE A 600 22.06 -8.94 14.15
CA ILE A 600 21.29 -7.74 13.87
C ILE A 600 21.70 -7.20 12.50
N ASP A 601 20.70 -6.89 11.70
CA ASP A 601 20.88 -6.24 10.41
C ASP A 601 20.87 -4.73 10.60
N VAL A 602 21.89 -4.06 10.05
CA VAL A 602 22.18 -2.64 10.25
C VAL A 602 22.66 -1.98 8.95
N ILE A 603 22.56 -0.66 8.86
CA ILE A 603 23.21 0.11 7.80
C ILE A 603 24.47 0.75 8.38
N ASN A 604 25.64 0.37 7.89
CA ASN A 604 26.89 1.01 8.26
C ASN A 604 27.06 2.31 7.46
N THR A 605 26.92 3.45 8.12
CA THR A 605 27.00 4.77 7.49
C THR A 605 28.44 5.22 7.23
N GLU A 606 29.44 4.55 7.78
CA GLU A 606 30.85 4.85 7.49
C GLU A 606 31.36 4.06 6.28
N LYS A 607 31.04 2.77 6.20
CA LYS A 607 31.38 1.95 5.03
C LYS A 607 30.44 2.17 3.85
N GLY A 608 29.21 2.62 4.13
CA GLY A 608 28.17 2.80 3.12
C GLY A 608 27.43 1.51 2.73
N ASP A 609 27.42 0.50 3.60
CA ASP A 609 26.91 -0.84 3.28
C ASP A 609 25.87 -1.35 4.28
N PHE A 610 25.01 -2.26 3.83
CA PHE A 610 24.18 -3.10 4.69
C PHE A 610 25.03 -4.23 5.29
N GLU A 611 25.01 -4.38 6.61
CA GLU A 611 25.80 -5.39 7.32
C GLU A 611 24.92 -6.21 8.27
N THR A 612 25.25 -7.50 8.41
CA THR A 612 24.75 -8.35 9.48
C THR A 612 25.87 -8.54 10.49
N ILE A 613 25.66 -8.07 11.72
CA ILE A 613 26.67 -8.14 12.79
C ILE A 613 26.15 -8.94 13.98
N GLU A 614 27.08 -9.46 14.78
CA GLU A 614 26.74 -10.13 16.04
C GLU A 614 26.32 -9.09 17.09
N ILE A 615 25.20 -9.36 17.77
CA ILE A 615 24.60 -8.44 18.74
C ILE A 615 25.54 -8.15 19.90
N ASN A 616 26.24 -9.15 20.43
CA ASN A 616 27.14 -8.95 21.57
C ASN A 616 28.28 -7.99 21.22
N THR A 617 28.86 -8.10 20.01
CA THR A 617 29.87 -7.15 19.52
C THR A 617 29.33 -5.72 19.49
N LEU A 618 28.12 -5.52 18.97
CA LEU A 618 27.45 -4.22 18.95
C LEU A 618 27.19 -3.68 20.37
N LEU A 619 26.70 -4.51 21.28
CA LEU A 619 26.37 -4.09 22.64
C LEU A 619 27.63 -3.76 23.44
N ASN A 620 28.71 -4.51 23.28
CA ASN A 620 29.99 -4.29 23.96
C ASN A 620 30.58 -2.90 23.63
N GLU A 621 30.46 -2.47 22.37
CA GLU A 621 31.02 -1.20 21.90
C GLU A 621 30.04 -0.03 22.04
N TYR A 622 28.77 -0.24 21.67
CA TYR A 622 27.79 0.83 21.49
C TYR A 622 26.47 0.61 22.25
N GLY A 623 26.38 -0.36 23.16
CA GLY A 623 25.15 -0.69 23.89
C GLY A 623 24.53 0.48 24.66
N ASN A 624 25.35 1.41 25.16
CA ASN A 624 24.89 2.63 25.83
C ASN A 624 24.15 3.62 24.91
N LEU A 625 24.43 3.57 23.61
CA LEU A 625 23.77 4.39 22.59
C LEU A 625 22.52 3.69 22.01
N TYR A 626 22.32 2.41 22.34
CA TYR A 626 21.21 1.63 21.80
C TYR A 626 19.86 2.15 22.33
N PRO A 627 18.90 2.52 21.46
CA PRO A 627 17.66 3.14 21.89
C PRO A 627 16.81 2.22 22.77
N GLU A 628 16.45 2.68 23.96
CA GLU A 628 15.58 1.97 24.92
C GLU A 628 16.05 0.54 25.28
N ILE A 629 17.36 0.26 25.18
CA ILE A 629 17.93 -1.10 25.34
C ILE A 629 17.47 -1.82 26.61
N SER A 630 17.38 -1.12 27.75
CA SER A 630 16.90 -1.70 29.03
C SER A 630 15.50 -2.30 28.97
N LYS A 631 14.67 -1.93 27.98
CA LYS A 631 13.34 -2.48 27.76
C LYS A 631 13.35 -3.71 26.84
N LEU A 632 14.40 -3.88 26.06
CA LEU A 632 14.50 -4.88 24.99
C LEU A 632 15.26 -6.12 25.44
N VAL A 633 16.23 -5.97 26.35
CA VAL A 633 17.11 -7.06 26.78
C VAL A 633 16.85 -7.58 28.20
N SER A 634 17.27 -8.82 28.41
CA SER A 634 17.40 -9.49 29.70
C SER A 634 18.83 -9.97 29.91
N VAL A 635 19.23 -10.15 31.17
CA VAL A 635 20.51 -10.74 31.56
C VAL A 635 20.29 -12.17 32.02
N VAL A 636 21.22 -13.05 31.67
CA VAL A 636 21.31 -14.41 32.23
C VAL A 636 22.07 -14.35 33.54
N ASN A 637 21.43 -14.74 34.65
CA ASN A 637 22.06 -14.83 35.96
C ASN A 637 21.84 -16.24 36.52
N ALA A 638 22.92 -17.04 36.52
CA ALA A 638 22.86 -18.49 36.71
C ALA A 638 21.82 -19.12 35.75
N ASP A 639 20.81 -19.80 36.28
CA ASP A 639 19.77 -20.47 35.46
C ASP A 639 18.52 -19.59 35.21
N ARG A 640 18.56 -18.31 35.57
CA ARG A 640 17.40 -17.40 35.47
C ARG A 640 17.66 -16.26 34.50
N ILE A 641 16.63 -15.95 33.72
CA ILE A 641 16.61 -14.79 32.83
C ILE A 641 15.85 -13.67 33.52
N ILE A 642 16.54 -12.56 33.77
CA ILE A 642 16.00 -11.42 34.52
C ILE A 642 15.95 -10.21 33.60
N PRO A 643 14.84 -9.44 33.56
CA PRO A 643 14.77 -8.20 32.80
C PRO A 643 15.89 -7.23 33.21
N ALA A 644 16.58 -6.64 32.23
CA ALA A 644 17.65 -5.69 32.51
C ALA A 644 17.10 -4.44 33.22
N LYS A 645 17.93 -3.84 34.08
CA LYS A 645 17.63 -2.58 34.76
C LYS A 645 18.59 -1.52 34.26
N THR A 646 18.08 -0.32 33.99
CA THR A 646 18.85 0.79 33.38
C THR A 646 20.13 1.13 34.14
N PHE A 647 20.13 1.07 35.47
CA PHE A 647 21.29 1.40 36.31
C PHE A 647 22.32 0.26 36.48
N ASP A 648 22.05 -0.94 35.96
CA ASP A 648 22.90 -2.14 36.12
C ASP A 648 23.33 -2.71 34.75
N LEU A 649 23.26 -1.86 33.71
CA LEU A 649 23.74 -2.18 32.38
C LEU A 649 25.26 -2.06 32.33
N ASP A 650 25.92 -3.22 32.41
CA ASP A 650 27.33 -3.38 32.08
C ASP A 650 27.44 -4.31 30.87
N PHE A 651 27.73 -3.76 29.70
CA PHE A 651 27.84 -4.50 28.44
C PHE A 651 29.19 -5.18 28.25
N LYS A 652 30.21 -4.90 29.07
CA LYS A 652 31.54 -5.52 28.91
C LYS A 652 31.67 -6.82 29.69
N GLU A 653 30.99 -6.91 30.82
CA GLU A 653 31.11 -8.02 31.77
C GLU A 653 29.93 -9.01 31.70
N LYS A 654 28.82 -8.64 31.06
CA LYS A 654 27.58 -9.45 31.02
C LYS A 654 27.06 -9.62 29.60
N ASP A 655 26.59 -10.83 29.30
CA ASP A 655 25.86 -11.13 28.07
C ASP A 655 24.37 -10.77 28.22
N TYR A 656 23.82 -10.14 27.17
CA TYR A 656 22.42 -9.74 27.11
C TYR A 656 21.68 -10.48 26.00
N LEU A 657 20.43 -10.84 26.27
CA LEU A 657 19.55 -11.51 25.32
C LEU A 657 18.36 -10.61 25.00
N PHE A 658 17.97 -10.54 23.73
CA PHE A 658 16.78 -9.80 23.29
C PHE A 658 15.50 -10.60 23.57
N THR A 659 14.90 -10.36 24.74
CA THR A 659 13.68 -11.05 25.19
C THR A 659 12.42 -10.19 25.06
N PHE A 660 12.58 -8.87 24.95
CA PHE A 660 11.51 -7.88 24.93
C PHE A 660 10.55 -7.94 26.14
N ASP A 661 10.94 -8.57 27.25
CA ASP A 661 10.10 -8.76 28.44
C ASP A 661 9.51 -7.44 28.97
N SER A 662 10.39 -6.45 29.16
CA SER A 662 10.01 -5.14 29.68
C SER A 662 9.20 -4.36 28.65
N LEU A 663 9.51 -4.48 27.35
CA LEU A 663 8.70 -3.91 26.27
C LEU A 663 7.26 -4.43 26.34
N ILE A 664 7.09 -5.75 26.43
CA ILE A 664 5.78 -6.41 26.44
C ILE A 664 4.98 -6.05 27.69
N LYS A 665 5.61 -6.06 28.88
CA LYS A 665 4.91 -5.93 30.17
C LYS A 665 4.76 -4.50 30.66
N LYS A 666 5.68 -3.58 30.31
CA LYS A 666 5.79 -2.25 30.92
C LYS A 666 5.53 -1.09 29.95
N THR A 667 5.26 -1.36 28.68
CA THR A 667 5.03 -0.31 27.68
C THR A 667 3.66 -0.46 27.02
N LYS A 668 3.25 0.56 26.26
CA LYS A 668 2.01 0.54 25.48
C LYS A 668 2.13 -0.22 24.16
N PHE A 669 3.31 -0.74 23.80
CA PHE A 669 3.56 -1.34 22.50
C PHE A 669 2.53 -2.41 22.11
N ILE A 670 2.24 -3.37 23.02
CA ILE A 670 1.26 -4.43 22.75
C ILE A 670 -0.15 -3.87 22.52
N SER A 671 -0.58 -2.91 23.34
CA SER A 671 -1.88 -2.27 23.13
C SER A 671 -1.96 -1.48 21.83
N GLN A 672 -0.86 -0.83 21.41
CA GLN A 672 -0.78 -0.08 20.16
C GLN A 672 -0.84 -1.01 18.95
N ILE A 673 0.04 -2.00 18.88
CA ILE A 673 0.10 -2.91 17.72
C ILE A 673 -1.17 -3.75 17.59
N LYS A 674 -1.80 -4.15 18.72
CA LYS A 674 -3.10 -4.81 18.71
C LYS A 674 -4.21 -3.89 18.20
N ALA A 675 -4.20 -2.61 18.58
CA ALA A 675 -5.15 -1.64 18.06
C ALA A 675 -4.99 -1.45 16.55
N VAL A 676 -3.75 -1.37 16.04
CA VAL A 676 -3.45 -1.30 14.61
C VAL A 676 -4.01 -2.50 13.86
N LEU A 677 -3.65 -3.72 14.28
CA LEU A 677 -4.09 -4.95 13.64
C LEU A 677 -5.62 -5.08 13.61
N ASN A 678 -6.27 -4.82 14.74
CA ASN A 678 -7.73 -4.93 14.85
C ASN A 678 -8.46 -3.89 13.98
N ILE A 679 -8.01 -2.64 13.99
CA ILE A 679 -8.66 -1.56 13.24
C ILE A 679 -8.47 -1.78 11.74
N LEU A 680 -7.25 -2.14 11.32
CA LEU A 680 -7.00 -2.45 9.92
C LEU A 680 -7.80 -3.67 9.47
N GLU A 681 -7.85 -4.77 10.25
CA GLU A 681 -8.71 -5.93 9.94
C GLU A 681 -10.19 -5.54 9.83
N GLU A 682 -10.71 -4.74 10.77
CA GLU A 682 -12.10 -4.26 10.76
C GLU A 682 -12.43 -3.46 9.50
N LYS A 683 -11.56 -2.50 9.14
CA LYS A 683 -11.80 -1.62 7.98
C LYS A 683 -11.60 -2.33 6.65
N TYR A 684 -10.55 -3.15 6.53
CA TYR A 684 -10.29 -3.95 5.32
C TYR A 684 -11.31 -5.10 5.16
N LYS A 685 -12.02 -5.48 6.23
CA LYS A 685 -12.95 -6.63 6.27
C LYS A 685 -12.29 -7.96 5.90
N LEU A 686 -10.97 -8.00 6.01
CA LEU A 686 -10.11 -9.13 5.69
C LEU A 686 -8.96 -9.14 6.70
N PRO A 687 -8.42 -10.32 7.08
CA PRO A 687 -7.19 -10.38 7.84
C PRO A 687 -6.09 -9.61 7.12
N VAL A 688 -5.33 -8.81 7.86
CA VAL A 688 -4.19 -8.03 7.38
C VAL A 688 -2.89 -8.53 7.97
N ASP A 689 -1.80 -8.31 7.23
CA ASP A 689 -0.45 -8.36 7.75
C ASP A 689 0.28 -7.03 7.50
N ILE A 690 1.11 -6.67 8.47
CA ILE A 690 1.81 -5.39 8.52
C ILE A 690 3.30 -5.60 8.75
N GLU A 691 4.11 -4.69 8.21
CA GLU A 691 5.51 -4.52 8.60
C GLU A 691 5.61 -3.24 9.43
N PHE A 692 6.38 -3.29 10.52
CA PHE A 692 6.54 -2.16 11.41
C PHE A 692 7.97 -2.00 11.90
N ALA A 693 8.33 -0.79 12.29
CA ALA A 693 9.58 -0.47 13.00
C ALA A 693 9.30 0.46 14.18
N HIS A 694 10.14 0.41 15.19
CA HIS A 694 10.06 1.29 16.34
C HIS A 694 11.42 1.93 16.60
N ASN A 695 11.52 3.25 16.51
CA ASN A 695 12.78 3.98 16.72
C ASN A 695 13.10 4.23 18.21
N GLY A 696 12.43 3.53 19.13
CA GLY A 696 12.54 3.76 20.58
C GLY A 696 11.52 4.77 21.12
N LYS A 697 10.93 5.61 20.26
CA LYS A 697 9.90 6.59 20.67
C LYS A 697 8.54 6.37 20.00
N TYR A 698 8.52 6.19 18.69
CA TYR A 698 7.30 6.05 17.91
C TYR A 698 7.27 4.72 17.17
N LEU A 699 6.06 4.17 17.01
CA LEU A 699 5.78 3.03 16.16
C LEU A 699 5.51 3.52 14.74
N TYR A 700 6.22 2.94 13.77
CA TYR A 700 6.07 3.25 12.36
C TYR A 700 5.46 2.07 11.63
N LEU A 701 4.39 2.33 10.87
CA LEU A 701 3.85 1.39 9.89
C LEU A 701 4.66 1.52 8.60
N LEU A 702 5.31 0.44 8.18
CA LEU A 702 6.16 0.40 6.98
C LEU A 702 5.40 -0.15 5.77
N GLN A 703 4.49 -1.10 6.01
CA GLN A 703 3.70 -1.76 4.98
C GLN A 703 2.41 -2.31 5.59
N CYS A 704 1.34 -2.37 4.80
CA CYS A 704 0.10 -3.05 5.15
C CYS A 704 -0.47 -3.71 3.89
N ARG A 705 -0.87 -4.97 3.98
CA ARG A 705 -1.56 -5.68 2.91
C ARG A 705 -2.60 -6.64 3.48
N ALA A 706 -3.51 -7.10 2.62
CA ALA A 706 -4.40 -8.19 2.99
C ALA A 706 -3.55 -9.45 3.20
N GLN A 707 -3.67 -10.07 4.36
CA GLN A 707 -2.98 -11.31 4.67
C GLN A 707 -3.44 -12.36 3.66
N SER A 708 -2.49 -12.89 2.90
CA SER A 708 -2.78 -13.92 1.90
C SER A 708 -3.38 -15.14 2.60
N GLN A 709 -4.70 -15.28 2.55
CA GLN A 709 -5.34 -16.55 2.78
C GLN A 709 -4.97 -17.40 1.59
N SER A 710 -3.96 -18.25 1.75
CA SER A 710 -3.79 -19.37 0.83
C SER A 710 -5.18 -20.02 0.66
N SER A 711 -5.53 -20.48 -0.54
CA SER A 711 -6.74 -21.28 -0.79
C SER A 711 -6.89 -22.44 0.22
N VAL A 712 -5.76 -22.83 0.80
CA VAL A 712 -5.52 -23.79 1.89
C VAL A 712 -6.05 -23.34 3.26
N SER A 713 -6.19 -22.04 3.58
CA SER A 713 -6.59 -21.53 4.90
C SER A 713 -8.10 -21.24 5.05
N LYS A 714 -8.88 -21.43 3.97
CA LYS A 714 -10.34 -21.41 4.08
C LYS A 714 -10.82 -22.66 4.83
N PRO A 715 -11.83 -22.55 5.70
CA PRO A 715 -12.43 -23.73 6.31
C PRO A 715 -13.01 -24.61 5.19
N ILE A 716 -12.37 -25.74 4.94
CA ILE A 716 -12.84 -26.71 3.95
C ILE A 716 -13.86 -27.62 4.63
N PRO A 717 -15.03 -27.87 4.03
CA PRO A 717 -15.96 -28.84 4.57
C PRO A 717 -15.28 -30.21 4.61
N ILE A 718 -15.34 -30.87 5.76
CA ILE A 718 -14.81 -32.24 5.88
C ILE A 718 -15.70 -33.17 5.05
N PRO A 719 -15.14 -33.91 4.08
CA PRO A 719 -15.92 -34.83 3.25
C PRO A 719 -16.67 -35.86 4.11
N VAL A 720 -17.97 -36.01 3.88
CA VAL A 720 -18.84 -36.91 4.66
C VAL A 720 -18.95 -38.29 4.02
N ASP A 721 -18.90 -38.36 2.68
CA ASP A 721 -19.17 -39.55 1.87
C ASP A 721 -17.90 -40.29 1.42
N ILE A 722 -16.83 -40.25 2.22
CA ILE A 722 -15.63 -41.05 1.96
C ILE A 722 -15.84 -42.46 2.51
N PRO A 723 -15.65 -43.53 1.74
CA PRO A 723 -15.72 -44.90 2.25
C PRO A 723 -14.72 -45.13 3.40
N ILE A 724 -15.08 -45.95 4.39
CA ILE A 724 -14.30 -46.11 5.64
C ILE A 724 -12.89 -46.62 5.32
N GLU A 725 -12.76 -47.52 4.35
CA GLU A 725 -11.51 -48.08 3.84
C GLU A 725 -10.59 -47.06 3.17
N LYS A 726 -11.11 -45.91 2.73
CA LYS A 726 -10.33 -44.81 2.15
C LYS A 726 -9.98 -43.73 3.18
N ARG A 727 -10.42 -43.86 4.44
CA ARG A 727 -10.07 -42.93 5.53
C ARG A 727 -8.84 -43.45 6.26
N VAL A 728 -7.80 -42.62 6.34
CA VAL A 728 -6.53 -42.98 6.99
C VAL A 728 -6.54 -42.58 8.46
N PHE A 729 -6.82 -41.32 8.77
CA PHE A 729 -6.94 -40.84 10.15
C PHE A 729 -7.87 -39.63 10.25
N SER A 730 -8.32 -39.33 11.47
CA SER A 730 -9.02 -38.09 11.80
C SER A 730 -8.46 -37.47 13.08
N ALA A 731 -8.50 -36.15 13.19
CA ALA A 731 -8.09 -35.44 14.41
C ALA A 731 -9.14 -34.40 14.82
N LYS A 732 -9.20 -34.10 16.12
CA LYS A 732 -10.19 -33.16 16.69
C LYS A 732 -9.60 -32.06 17.57
N ARG A 733 -8.28 -32.02 17.74
CA ARG A 733 -7.62 -31.09 18.64
C ARG A 733 -6.56 -30.28 17.89
N TYR A 734 -6.48 -28.99 18.23
CA TYR A 734 -5.48 -28.07 17.68
C TYR A 734 -5.47 -28.04 16.14
N ILE A 735 -6.65 -28.14 15.54
CA ILE A 735 -6.81 -28.20 14.09
C ILE A 735 -6.66 -26.80 13.51
N THR A 736 -5.76 -26.65 12.54
CA THR A 736 -5.65 -25.44 11.71
C THR A 736 -6.47 -25.61 10.42
N ASN A 737 -6.83 -24.51 9.74
CA ASN A 737 -7.45 -24.63 8.41
C ASN A 737 -6.40 -25.06 7.38
N GLY A 738 -6.74 -26.03 6.55
CA GLY A 738 -5.81 -26.68 5.63
C GLY A 738 -6.49 -27.60 4.63
N LEU A 739 -6.09 -27.58 3.36
CA LEU A 739 -6.12 -28.78 2.52
C LEU A 739 -4.68 -29.09 2.11
N ILE A 740 -4.18 -30.23 2.53
CA ILE A 740 -2.94 -30.79 2.00
C ILE A 740 -3.34 -31.85 1.00
N SER A 741 -3.21 -31.53 -0.29
CA SER A 741 -3.57 -32.43 -1.38
C SER A 741 -2.34 -33.02 -2.06
N LYS A 742 -2.57 -34.04 -2.89
CA LYS A 742 -1.55 -34.62 -3.80
C LYS A 742 -0.33 -35.19 -3.07
N GLN A 743 -0.55 -35.72 -1.87
CA GLN A 743 0.49 -36.42 -1.13
C GLN A 743 0.61 -37.83 -1.70
N THR A 744 1.80 -38.17 -2.17
CA THR A 744 2.09 -39.47 -2.78
C THR A 744 2.68 -40.44 -1.78
N HIS A 745 3.33 -39.97 -0.71
CA HIS A 745 3.95 -40.85 0.28
C HIS A 745 3.55 -40.53 1.72
N ILE A 746 3.43 -41.57 2.54
CA ILE A 746 3.41 -41.47 4.00
C ILE A 746 4.68 -42.11 4.54
N VAL A 747 5.45 -41.35 5.31
CA VAL A 747 6.56 -41.88 6.10
C VAL A 747 6.06 -42.04 7.53
N TYR A 748 5.84 -43.28 7.95
CA TYR A 748 5.27 -43.65 9.24
C TYR A 748 6.32 -44.31 10.13
N VAL A 749 6.62 -43.70 11.26
CA VAL A 749 7.40 -44.30 12.35
C VAL A 749 6.40 -44.90 13.33
N ASP A 750 6.39 -46.21 13.47
CA ASP A 750 5.42 -46.90 14.31
C ASP A 750 5.68 -46.63 15.81
N PRO A 751 4.73 -46.02 16.55
CA PRO A 751 4.92 -45.73 17.98
C PRO A 751 5.18 -46.95 18.86
N SER A 752 4.58 -48.09 18.54
CA SER A 752 4.69 -49.32 19.33
C SER A 752 6.04 -49.99 19.11
N GLU A 753 6.49 -50.07 17.86
CA GLU A 753 7.80 -50.65 17.52
C GLU A 753 8.94 -49.73 17.93
N TYR A 754 8.80 -48.40 17.74
CA TYR A 754 9.77 -47.42 18.20
C TYR A 754 9.94 -47.48 19.74
N GLY A 755 8.84 -47.62 20.48
CA GLY A 755 8.87 -47.74 21.93
C GLY A 755 9.44 -49.07 22.47
N GLN A 756 9.60 -50.09 21.62
CA GLN A 756 10.25 -51.36 21.95
C GLN A 756 11.77 -51.32 21.75
N LEU A 757 12.29 -50.31 21.02
CA LEU A 757 13.73 -50.14 20.89
C LEU A 757 14.35 -49.91 22.27
N THR A 758 15.30 -50.75 22.65
CA THR A 758 16.05 -50.61 23.91
C THR A 758 17.40 -49.95 23.69
N ASP A 759 17.93 -50.03 22.46
CA ASP A 759 19.24 -49.54 22.08
C ASP A 759 19.20 -48.08 21.58
N TYR A 760 20.07 -47.25 22.15
CA TYR A 760 20.13 -45.81 21.86
C TYR A 760 20.62 -45.53 20.43
N GLN A 761 21.54 -46.33 19.89
CA GLN A 761 22.01 -46.15 18.51
C GLN A 761 20.90 -46.43 17.49
N SER A 762 20.08 -47.45 17.74
CA SER A 762 18.94 -47.79 16.89
C SER A 762 17.93 -46.64 16.83
N MET A 763 17.68 -45.95 17.95
CA MET A 763 16.83 -44.75 17.98
C MET A 763 17.42 -43.56 17.22
N LEU A 764 18.74 -43.35 17.28
CA LEU A 764 19.43 -42.32 16.49
C LEU A 764 19.41 -42.63 14.98
N ASN A 765 19.54 -43.92 14.63
CA ASN A 765 19.47 -44.37 13.24
C ASN A 765 18.08 -44.12 12.64
N VAL A 766 17.00 -44.17 13.44
CA VAL A 766 15.66 -43.76 12.98
C VAL A 766 15.68 -42.31 12.53
N GLY A 767 16.20 -41.38 13.34
CA GLY A 767 16.32 -39.97 12.95
C GLY A 767 17.15 -39.75 11.69
N THR A 768 18.27 -40.46 11.59
CA THR A 768 19.16 -40.39 10.40
C THR A 768 18.46 -40.90 9.13
N ALA A 769 17.71 -42.00 9.24
CA ALA A 769 16.94 -42.56 8.13
C ALA A 769 15.85 -41.59 7.68
N ILE A 770 15.14 -40.93 8.61
CA ILE A 770 14.18 -39.87 8.29
C ILE A 770 14.85 -38.74 7.50
N GLY A 771 16.02 -38.26 7.95
CA GLY A 771 16.78 -37.23 7.24
C GLY A 771 17.16 -37.61 5.81
N ARG A 772 17.50 -38.89 5.58
CA ARG A 772 17.77 -39.42 4.23
C ARG A 772 16.50 -39.51 3.38
N LEU A 773 15.39 -40.00 3.92
CA LEU A 773 14.11 -40.03 3.22
C LEU A 773 13.64 -38.63 2.81
N ASN A 774 13.86 -37.63 3.68
CA ASN A 774 13.57 -36.24 3.39
C ASN A 774 14.36 -35.70 2.19
N GLN A 775 15.55 -36.23 1.90
CA GLN A 775 16.34 -35.87 0.71
C GLN A 775 15.91 -36.63 -0.55
N LEU A 776 15.49 -37.88 -0.41
CA LEU A 776 15.15 -38.77 -1.54
C LEU A 776 13.73 -38.56 -2.07
N LEU A 777 12.76 -38.28 -1.19
CA LEU A 777 11.35 -38.19 -1.57
C LEU A 777 11.02 -36.87 -2.30
N PRO A 778 10.02 -36.86 -3.20
CA PRO A 778 9.64 -35.66 -3.92
C PRO A 778 9.21 -34.54 -2.97
N LYS A 779 9.82 -33.36 -3.11
CA LYS A 779 9.58 -32.20 -2.24
C LYS A 779 8.08 -31.89 -2.14
N ARG A 780 7.59 -31.73 -0.90
CA ARG A 780 6.21 -31.38 -0.54
C ARG A 780 5.13 -32.35 -1.02
N LYS A 781 5.51 -33.59 -1.39
CA LYS A 781 4.57 -34.67 -1.72
C LYS A 781 4.57 -35.83 -0.73
N PHE A 782 5.13 -35.63 0.47
CA PHE A 782 5.08 -36.64 1.53
C PHE A 782 4.81 -36.01 2.89
N ILE A 783 4.18 -36.81 3.76
CA ILE A 783 3.96 -36.47 5.17
C ILE A 783 4.83 -37.35 6.07
N LEU A 784 5.20 -36.81 7.22
CA LEU A 784 5.88 -37.54 8.30
C LEU A 784 4.87 -37.78 9.43
N MET A 785 4.82 -39.01 9.92
CA MET A 785 3.97 -39.42 11.02
C MET A 785 4.80 -40.23 12.02
N GLY A 786 4.72 -39.94 13.32
CA GLY A 786 5.41 -40.79 14.30
C GLY A 786 5.19 -40.43 15.76
N PRO A 787 5.85 -41.16 16.69
CA PRO A 787 5.57 -41.07 18.11
C PRO A 787 6.02 -39.75 18.74
N GLY A 788 5.14 -39.22 19.61
CA GLY A 788 5.45 -38.16 20.57
C GLY A 788 6.21 -36.95 20.01
N ARG A 789 7.17 -36.42 20.76
CA ARG A 789 7.84 -35.14 20.47
C ARG A 789 9.06 -35.30 19.57
N TRP A 790 8.95 -34.86 18.32
CA TRP A 790 10.06 -34.82 17.38
C TRP A 790 11.02 -33.66 17.69
N GLY A 791 12.33 -33.87 17.49
CA GLY A 791 13.36 -32.86 17.77
C GLY A 791 13.68 -32.62 19.24
N SER A 792 13.32 -33.57 20.10
CA SER A 792 13.79 -33.65 21.49
C SER A 792 15.26 -34.06 21.55
N ARG A 793 16.11 -33.25 22.21
CA ARG A 793 17.53 -33.55 22.45
C ARG A 793 17.80 -34.39 23.72
N GLY A 794 16.80 -34.52 24.58
CA GLY A 794 16.89 -35.21 25.87
C GLY A 794 16.32 -36.63 25.82
N ASP A 795 15.02 -36.77 26.05
CA ASP A 795 14.36 -38.07 26.15
C ASP A 795 13.91 -38.60 24.77
N ILE A 796 14.85 -39.18 24.02
CA ILE A 796 14.62 -39.78 22.69
C ILE A 796 13.57 -40.90 22.76
N LYS A 797 13.29 -41.48 23.93
CA LYS A 797 12.24 -42.50 24.07
C LYS A 797 10.83 -41.92 23.89
N LEU A 798 10.67 -40.61 24.05
CA LEU A 798 9.40 -39.92 23.94
C LEU A 798 9.14 -39.34 22.54
N GLY A 799 10.07 -39.48 21.59
CA GLY A 799 9.86 -39.10 20.20
C GLY A 799 11.13 -39.09 19.34
N VAL A 800 10.97 -38.88 18.04
CA VAL A 800 12.08 -39.06 17.08
C VAL A 800 13.09 -37.92 17.16
N ASN A 801 14.37 -38.25 17.35
CA ASN A 801 15.45 -37.27 17.34
C ASN A 801 15.77 -36.83 15.90
N VAL A 802 15.22 -35.70 15.49
CA VAL A 802 15.47 -35.06 14.18
C VAL A 802 15.68 -33.58 14.36
N SER A 803 16.47 -32.99 13.48
CA SER A 803 16.61 -31.55 13.34
C SER A 803 15.71 -31.03 12.21
N TYR A 804 15.61 -29.70 12.10
CA TYR A 804 14.92 -29.05 10.97
C TYR A 804 15.41 -29.55 9.60
N SER A 805 16.72 -29.72 9.41
CA SER A 805 17.29 -30.16 8.12
C SER A 805 16.85 -31.56 7.73
N ASP A 806 16.41 -32.36 8.70
CA ASP A 806 15.99 -33.73 8.48
C ASP A 806 14.54 -33.83 8.01
N ILE A 807 13.76 -32.74 8.05
CA ILE A 807 12.31 -32.77 7.73
C ILE A 807 11.82 -31.64 6.81
N ASN A 808 12.72 -30.72 6.40
CA ASN A 808 12.37 -29.49 5.68
C ASN A 808 11.67 -29.66 4.31
N ASN A 809 11.71 -30.84 3.68
CA ASN A 809 11.06 -31.12 2.41
C ASN A 809 9.65 -31.73 2.56
N CYS A 810 9.23 -32.14 3.76
CA CYS A 810 7.90 -32.72 3.98
C CYS A 810 6.80 -31.64 3.88
N SER A 811 5.57 -32.05 3.55
CA SER A 811 4.42 -31.13 3.55
C SER A 811 3.82 -30.96 4.96
N MET A 812 3.90 -31.99 5.77
CA MET A 812 3.28 -32.06 7.09
C MET A 812 4.03 -33.00 8.02
N LEU A 813 4.13 -32.59 9.28
CA LEU A 813 4.53 -33.44 10.39
C LEU A 813 3.33 -33.72 11.30
N ILE A 814 3.10 -35.00 11.57
CA ILE A 814 2.03 -35.49 12.43
C ILE A 814 2.66 -36.22 13.61
N GLU A 815 2.41 -35.70 14.80
CA GLU A 815 2.90 -36.32 16.03
C GLU A 815 1.79 -37.10 16.71
N ILE A 816 2.07 -38.36 16.98
CA ILE A 816 1.09 -39.33 17.46
C ILE A 816 1.27 -39.49 18.97
N ALA A 817 0.29 -39.03 19.72
CA ALA A 817 0.19 -39.23 21.16
C ALA A 817 -0.71 -40.44 21.47
N ARG A 818 -0.11 -41.63 21.56
CA ARG A 818 -0.79 -42.82 22.09
C ARG A 818 -0.70 -42.89 23.63
N LYS A 819 -1.79 -43.28 24.28
CA LYS A 819 -1.86 -43.53 25.73
C LYS A 819 -1.14 -44.82 26.11
N LYS A 820 -0.25 -44.74 27.10
CA LYS A 820 0.40 -45.90 27.73
C LYS A 820 0.30 -45.76 29.25
N ASN A 821 -0.43 -46.66 29.91
CA ASN A 821 -0.63 -46.69 31.37
C ASN A 821 -0.99 -45.31 31.98
N ASP A 822 -2.08 -44.69 31.51
CA ASP A 822 -2.57 -43.34 31.86
C ASP A 822 -1.68 -42.15 31.47
N TYR A 823 -0.53 -42.37 30.84
CA TYR A 823 0.36 -41.32 30.32
C TYR A 823 0.14 -41.09 28.81
N THR A 824 -0.10 -39.84 28.41
CA THR A 824 0.00 -39.39 27.01
C THR A 824 1.31 -38.65 26.82
N PRO A 825 2.13 -39.00 25.80
CA PRO A 825 3.40 -38.32 25.57
C PRO A 825 3.16 -36.85 25.19
N ASP A 826 4.03 -35.98 25.70
CA ASP A 826 4.05 -34.57 25.31
C ASP A 826 4.41 -34.46 23.82
N LEU A 827 3.81 -33.47 23.16
CA LEU A 827 4.03 -33.20 21.74
C LEU A 827 4.87 -31.93 21.56
N SER A 828 5.43 -31.73 20.37
CA SER A 828 6.23 -30.56 20.02
C SER A 828 5.43 -29.26 19.95
N PHE A 829 4.12 -29.32 20.13
CA PHE A 829 3.24 -28.16 20.10
C PHE A 829 3.64 -27.11 21.16
N GLY A 830 3.95 -25.89 20.71
CA GLY A 830 4.45 -24.83 21.60
C GLY A 830 5.84 -25.07 22.17
N THR A 831 6.63 -25.90 21.50
CA THR A 831 8.05 -26.08 21.81
C THR A 831 8.93 -25.37 20.78
N HIS A 832 10.24 -25.36 21.01
CA HIS A 832 11.17 -24.82 20.04
C HIS A 832 11.08 -25.44 18.65
N PHE A 833 10.79 -26.74 18.57
CA PHE A 833 10.70 -27.45 17.31
C PHE A 833 9.47 -27.00 16.52
N PHE A 834 8.42 -26.52 17.20
CA PHE A 834 7.27 -25.90 16.54
C PHE A 834 7.65 -24.59 15.84
N GLN A 835 8.54 -23.78 16.43
CA GLN A 835 9.04 -22.59 15.76
C GLN A 835 9.78 -22.96 14.47
N ASP A 836 10.62 -24.01 14.50
CA ASP A 836 11.30 -24.53 13.31
C ASP A 836 10.29 -24.97 12.22
N LEU A 837 9.17 -25.61 12.60
CA LEU A 837 8.10 -26.03 11.67
C LEU A 837 7.35 -24.85 11.05
N VAL A 838 7.04 -23.82 11.85
CA VAL A 838 6.41 -22.58 11.39
C VAL A 838 7.33 -21.89 10.38
N GLU A 839 8.63 -21.80 10.67
CA GLU A 839 9.63 -21.24 9.76
C GLU A 839 9.81 -22.10 8.48
N ALA A 840 9.66 -23.42 8.59
CA ALA A 840 9.69 -24.35 7.47
C ALA A 840 8.45 -24.29 6.57
N ASN A 841 7.35 -23.66 7.03
CA ASN A 841 6.01 -23.86 6.45
C ASN A 841 5.63 -25.36 6.33
N ILE A 842 6.03 -26.15 7.32
CA ILE A 842 5.59 -27.54 7.47
C ILE A 842 4.30 -27.49 8.30
N ARG A 843 3.23 -28.09 7.80
CA ARG A 843 1.99 -28.18 8.59
C ARG A 843 2.21 -29.11 9.77
N TYR A 844 1.71 -28.71 10.92
CA TYR A 844 1.82 -29.50 12.13
C TYR A 844 0.42 -29.97 12.54
N LEU A 845 0.29 -31.26 12.88
CA LEU A 845 -0.94 -31.81 13.45
C LEU A 845 -0.62 -32.76 14.60
N PRO A 846 -1.08 -32.46 15.82
CA PRO A 846 -1.10 -33.44 16.88
C PRO A 846 -2.25 -34.42 16.65
N LEU A 847 -1.93 -35.71 16.66
CA LEU A 847 -2.89 -36.80 16.49
C LEU A 847 -3.02 -37.58 17.80
N TYR A 848 -4.26 -37.78 18.24
CA TYR A 848 -4.61 -38.53 19.44
C TYR A 848 -5.50 -39.73 19.05
N PRO A 849 -4.91 -40.87 18.63
CA PRO A 849 -5.67 -42.00 18.12
C PRO A 849 -6.64 -42.61 19.14
N ASP A 850 -6.27 -42.59 20.42
CA ASP A 850 -7.02 -43.25 21.50
C ASP A 850 -8.19 -42.42 22.06
N GLU A 851 -8.56 -41.32 21.39
CA GLU A 851 -9.72 -40.51 21.76
C GLU A 851 -11.02 -41.03 21.12
N ASP A 852 -12.12 -40.91 21.87
CA ASP A 852 -13.42 -41.39 21.43
C ASP A 852 -13.83 -40.79 20.06
N LYS A 853 -14.23 -41.69 19.16
CA LYS A 853 -14.71 -41.37 17.81
C LYS A 853 -13.64 -40.71 16.92
N CYS A 854 -12.35 -40.95 17.17
CA CYS A 854 -11.28 -40.68 16.20
C CYS A 854 -11.07 -41.91 15.30
N ILE A 855 -10.89 -41.67 14.00
CA ILE A 855 -10.49 -42.67 13.02
C ILE A 855 -8.97 -42.75 13.03
N PHE A 856 -8.41 -43.95 13.16
CA PHE A 856 -7.00 -44.22 12.94
C PHE A 856 -6.89 -45.62 12.34
N ASN A 857 -6.73 -45.68 11.02
CA ASN A 857 -6.76 -46.93 10.28
C ASN A 857 -5.36 -47.55 10.30
N GLU A 858 -5.08 -48.29 11.37
CA GLU A 858 -3.76 -48.89 11.60
C GLU A 858 -3.36 -49.85 10.48
N SER A 859 -4.29 -50.63 9.92
CA SER A 859 -3.98 -51.61 8.88
C SER A 859 -3.39 -50.96 7.63
N ILE A 860 -3.86 -49.76 7.22
CA ILE A 860 -3.24 -49.00 6.11
C ILE A 860 -1.78 -48.67 6.42
N LEU A 861 -1.46 -48.35 7.68
CA LEU A 861 -0.11 -47.93 8.09
C LEU A 861 0.81 -49.12 8.40
N THR A 862 0.26 -50.27 8.85
CA THR A 862 1.03 -51.41 9.34
C THR A 862 1.02 -52.63 8.44
N GLU A 863 -0.08 -52.92 7.74
CA GLU A 863 -0.21 -54.15 6.93
C GLU A 863 0.18 -53.94 5.47
N THR A 864 0.30 -52.69 5.03
CA THR A 864 0.64 -52.37 3.64
C THR A 864 2.14 -52.52 3.35
N GLU A 865 2.47 -52.94 2.12
CA GLU A 865 3.86 -53.08 1.65
C GLU A 865 4.61 -51.73 1.75
N SER A 866 5.78 -51.76 2.38
CA SER A 866 6.65 -50.60 2.58
C SER A 866 7.78 -50.63 1.56
N ILE A 867 8.00 -49.52 0.85
CA ILE A 867 9.15 -49.34 -0.05
C ILE A 867 10.41 -48.85 0.67
N PHE A 868 10.40 -48.85 2.01
CA PHE A 868 11.51 -48.32 2.83
C PHE A 868 12.85 -49.02 2.52
N THR A 869 12.86 -50.34 2.41
CA THR A 869 14.08 -51.12 2.14
C THR A 869 14.62 -50.93 0.73
N ASP A 870 13.76 -50.55 -0.22
CA ASP A 870 14.17 -50.25 -1.59
C ASP A 870 14.86 -48.88 -1.67
N LEU A 871 14.39 -47.92 -0.87
CA LEU A 871 14.96 -46.57 -0.81
C LEU A 871 16.23 -46.51 0.04
N LEU A 872 16.28 -47.27 1.14
CA LEU A 872 17.36 -47.24 2.14
C LEU A 872 17.78 -48.66 2.56
N PRO A 873 18.40 -49.46 1.66
CA PRO A 873 18.79 -50.84 1.94
C PRO A 873 19.78 -50.95 3.12
N GLU A 874 20.61 -49.94 3.36
CA GLU A 874 21.54 -49.89 4.49
C GLU A 874 20.87 -49.80 5.86
N TYR A 875 19.58 -49.41 5.92
CA TYR A 875 18.79 -49.31 7.16
C TYR A 875 17.74 -50.42 7.29
N THR A 876 17.91 -51.56 6.60
CA THR A 876 16.94 -52.68 6.60
C THR A 876 16.57 -53.17 8.01
N ALA A 877 17.45 -53.07 8.99
CA ALA A 877 17.16 -53.43 10.39
C ALA A 877 16.01 -52.60 11.02
N LEU A 878 15.69 -51.43 10.46
CA LEU A 878 14.62 -50.54 10.91
C LEU A 878 13.29 -50.76 10.17
N CYS A 879 13.17 -51.76 9.28
CA CYS A 879 11.97 -51.96 8.45
C CYS A 879 10.67 -52.22 9.24
N ASN A 880 10.78 -52.74 10.46
CA ASN A 880 9.64 -52.92 11.36
C ASN A 880 9.22 -51.58 12.02
N VAL A 881 10.16 -50.63 12.15
CA VAL A 881 9.94 -49.35 12.84
C VAL A 881 9.53 -48.24 11.86
N ILE A 882 10.16 -48.18 10.68
CA ILE A 882 9.90 -47.15 9.66
C ILE A 882 9.24 -47.79 8.45
N LYS A 883 8.09 -47.23 8.06
CA LYS A 883 7.38 -47.60 6.85
C LYS A 883 7.28 -46.42 5.90
N VAL A 884 7.53 -46.67 4.62
CA VAL A 884 7.34 -45.70 3.54
C VAL A 884 6.27 -46.27 2.62
N ILE A 885 5.11 -45.62 2.62
CA ILE A 885 3.90 -46.09 1.96
C ILE A 885 3.72 -45.24 0.68
N ASP A 886 3.79 -45.89 -0.48
CA ASP A 886 3.51 -45.28 -1.79
C ASP A 886 2.00 -45.35 -2.08
N ILE A 887 1.30 -44.25 -1.82
CA ILE A 887 -0.17 -44.18 -1.91
C ILE A 887 -0.67 -44.47 -3.33
N PRO A 888 -0.11 -43.87 -4.41
CA PRO A 888 -0.46 -44.22 -5.77
C PRO A 888 -0.32 -45.72 -6.10
N LYS A 889 0.74 -46.39 -5.61
CA LYS A 889 0.93 -47.83 -5.85
C LYS A 889 -0.15 -48.68 -5.19
N ILE A 890 -0.62 -48.29 -4.00
CA ILE A 890 -1.58 -49.06 -3.20
C ILE A 890 -3.03 -48.81 -3.60
N PHE A 891 -3.35 -47.58 -3.98
CA PHE A 891 -4.72 -47.15 -4.22
C PHE A 891 -4.98 -46.79 -5.69
N ASP A 892 -4.44 -47.56 -6.64
CA ASP A 892 -4.70 -47.45 -8.08
C ASP A 892 -4.52 -46.03 -8.65
N GLY A 893 -3.40 -45.37 -8.30
CA GLY A 893 -3.08 -44.02 -8.76
C GLY A 893 -3.75 -42.88 -7.97
N ASN A 894 -4.57 -43.20 -6.97
CA ASN A 894 -5.14 -42.20 -6.06
C ASN A 894 -4.06 -41.55 -5.19
N ILE A 895 -4.40 -40.40 -4.62
CA ILE A 895 -3.52 -39.57 -3.79
C ILE A 895 -4.11 -39.37 -2.40
N LEU A 896 -3.23 -39.11 -1.43
CA LEU A 896 -3.64 -38.75 -0.07
C LEU A 896 -3.96 -37.25 0.00
N ASN A 897 -5.14 -36.97 0.57
CA ASN A 897 -5.63 -35.63 0.86
C ASN A 897 -5.95 -35.50 2.35
N ILE A 898 -5.59 -34.37 2.95
CA ILE A 898 -5.83 -34.08 4.37
C ILE A 898 -6.60 -32.78 4.45
N ALA A 899 -7.90 -32.88 4.72
CA ALA A 899 -8.78 -31.74 4.94
C ALA A 899 -8.80 -31.40 6.42
N MET A 900 -8.58 -30.13 6.76
CA MET A 900 -8.50 -29.62 8.13
C MET A 900 -9.38 -28.37 8.25
N ASN A 901 -10.27 -28.37 9.23
CA ASN A 901 -11.22 -27.32 9.50
C ASN A 901 -11.15 -26.92 10.98
N ALA A 902 -10.58 -25.74 11.24
CA ALA A 902 -10.43 -25.18 12.58
C ALA A 902 -11.78 -24.80 13.20
N THR A 903 -12.75 -24.32 12.41
CA THR A 903 -14.08 -23.93 12.91
C THR A 903 -14.88 -25.12 13.42
N GLN A 904 -14.76 -26.28 12.75
CA GLN A 904 -15.38 -27.53 13.17
C GLN A 904 -14.52 -28.32 14.15
N GLU A 905 -13.28 -27.88 14.41
CA GLU A 905 -12.24 -28.62 15.11
C GLU A 905 -12.12 -30.07 14.59
N LYS A 906 -12.06 -30.24 13.26
CA LYS A 906 -11.98 -31.56 12.62
C LYS A 906 -10.96 -31.59 11.51
N ALA A 907 -10.15 -32.65 11.47
CA ALA A 907 -9.35 -33.03 10.32
C ALA A 907 -9.67 -34.46 9.88
N LEU A 908 -9.60 -34.71 8.58
CA LEU A 908 -9.76 -36.02 7.97
C LEU A 908 -8.71 -36.21 6.87
N ALA A 909 -7.93 -37.28 6.99
CA ALA A 909 -7.06 -37.78 5.93
C ALA A 909 -7.78 -38.89 5.17
N TYR A 910 -7.84 -38.74 3.84
CA TYR A 910 -8.52 -39.67 2.96
C TYR A 910 -7.81 -39.81 1.62
N VAL A 911 -8.05 -40.95 0.97
CA VAL A 911 -7.51 -41.25 -0.36
C VAL A 911 -8.59 -41.03 -1.43
N SER A 912 -8.25 -40.29 -2.49
CA SER A 912 -9.15 -40.04 -3.63
C SER A 912 -8.37 -39.83 -4.93
N GLY A 913 -9.07 -39.88 -6.08
CA GLY A 913 -8.47 -39.57 -7.39
C GLY A 913 -7.96 -38.12 -7.47
N GLU A 914 -7.08 -37.87 -8.44
CA GLU A 914 -6.49 -36.54 -8.71
C GLU A 914 -7.50 -35.44 -9.06
#